data_AF-A0A1Q3E0S2-F1
#
_entry.id   AF-A0A1Q3E0S2-F1
#
_cell.length_a   1.000
_cell.length_b   1.000
_cell.length_c   1.000
_cell.angle_alpha   90.00
_cell.angle_beta   90.00
_cell.angle_gamma   90.00
#
_symmetry.space_group_name_H-M   'P 1'
#
loop_
_entity.id
_entity.type
_entity.pdbx_description
1 polymer ?
#
loop_
_entity_poly.entity_id
_entity_poly.type
_entity_poly.pdbx_seq_one_letter_code
_entity_poly.pdbx_strand_id
1 'polypeptide(L)'
;MSSARVKLLEKSDDDVVIVSAIRSALTKSKKGGFKDTRPEEILMHVLKHTYISTKLDPELIEDIIVGNVLPASGGASIARMAALAAGIPVETPISTVNRQCASSLTAVNQIANSIKTGQIDIGIGAGVESMTFSFGPAAIPDGFSELVCETPEAADCLIPMGITSENIATKYNISRETQDTFAALSSQKAAAAQKAKLFESEILPIRVKQKSPDGGEQYVLVDHDDGVRDGVTQESLGKLKPAFKKDGSTTAGNASQVTDGAAAILLARRSVAKKLGLPIMGKFVVAHAVGVPPRIMGVGPAYAIPHLLKKTGLEISDIDFFEVNEAFASQALWSCEKLGLTWNEPGLNGKVNRWGGAIALGHPLGCTGARLITTGLNIAKHSNEKVFVTSIDRKRAREDQEDQEYEEDPDDGEEAVPKRKKKKSKKAASSKSNVALSGQDKQSSGSSTKRQRMPEQFRKVRGRLGLLEKLAKEVPLDVILEIFCYLEPGDLLRLARTSRDLRDILMSKSSESIWRIARETVEHLPPRPDDLNEPQYAHLLFESYCHICRHSGRCETVLWNFRMRACKKCALDTFPPHWDQQYTSAQPLAFRENNILPTESIKRTSHRNQRVGNLEIANRYKAEYEALQTEEDRNAWIDRKRKERQVIDEHARLCGHWHNARLKDRAGVLSDVRRERKEAILNRLEEIGWRDEAEKIMFGPSYYDTFSDHKLVKQSKKLTEHGWRSIKDELVEFLSDRKAERVAAERNRILSARLASIEKAFNNIRSESDLREPFPSLGDIFVDKIFEALIRDTPENEDLNEEFFYLKLLEHLPGIIDEWRPAKIQELVERRLKTCAMLIRSPNVKLAKLIHKVGQVVDFSCDGHFS
;
A
#
# COMPACT_ATOMS: atom_id res chain seq x y z
N MET A 1 -37.56 -31.00 4.13
CA MET A 1 -36.31 -30.25 4.33
C MET A 1 -35.24 -30.93 3.51
N SER A 2 -34.43 -30.18 2.76
CA SER A 2 -33.35 -30.77 1.96
C SER A 2 -32.28 -31.40 2.85
N SER A 3 -31.54 -32.38 2.32
CA SER A 3 -30.38 -32.99 3.01
C SER A 3 -29.33 -31.94 3.39
N ALA A 4 -29.11 -30.94 2.51
CA ALA A 4 -28.21 -29.84 2.76
C ALA A 4 -28.67 -28.95 3.93
N ARG A 5 -29.97 -28.66 4.04
CA ARG A 5 -30.53 -27.91 5.18
C ARG A 5 -30.36 -28.67 6.49
N VAL A 6 -30.60 -29.98 6.51
CA VAL A 6 -30.39 -30.82 7.71
C VAL A 6 -28.93 -30.75 8.17
N LYS A 7 -27.98 -31.00 7.24
CA LYS A 7 -26.55 -30.91 7.52
C LYS A 7 -26.12 -29.52 7.99
N LEU A 8 -26.72 -28.46 7.44
CA LEU A 8 -26.46 -27.09 7.88
C LEU A 8 -26.90 -26.86 9.32
N LEU A 9 -27.98 -27.48 9.79
CA LEU A 9 -28.51 -27.29 11.15
C LEU A 9 -27.77 -28.09 12.22
N GLU A 10 -26.96 -29.07 11.84
CA GLU A 10 -26.08 -29.79 12.76
C GLU A 10 -25.10 -28.83 13.45
N LYS A 11 -24.79 -29.10 14.72
CA LYS A 11 -23.91 -28.25 15.54
C LYS A 11 -22.57 -28.94 15.70
N SER A 12 -21.50 -28.29 15.24
CA SER A 12 -20.13 -28.74 15.43
C SER A 12 -19.42 -27.82 16.43
N ASP A 13 -18.50 -28.39 17.22
CA ASP A 13 -17.63 -27.64 18.13
C ASP A 13 -16.67 -26.70 17.40
N ASP A 14 -16.45 -26.92 16.10
CA ASP A 14 -15.68 -26.04 15.21
C ASP A 14 -16.52 -24.97 14.50
N ASP A 15 -17.85 -24.93 14.74
CA ASP A 15 -18.69 -23.88 14.17
C ASP A 15 -18.21 -22.50 14.63
N VAL A 16 -18.24 -21.52 13.72
CA VAL A 16 -18.14 -20.11 14.09
C VAL A 16 -19.51 -19.65 14.58
N VAL A 17 -19.61 -19.34 15.86
CA VAL A 17 -20.85 -18.90 16.49
C VAL A 17 -20.86 -17.39 16.69
N ILE A 18 -22.05 -16.80 16.60
CA ILE A 18 -22.29 -15.40 16.93
C ILE A 18 -22.75 -15.36 18.39
N VAL A 19 -22.00 -14.64 19.21
CA VAL A 19 -22.18 -14.54 20.66
C VAL A 19 -22.96 -13.28 21.04
N SER A 20 -22.68 -12.18 20.34
CA SER A 20 -23.42 -10.91 20.45
C SER A 20 -23.52 -10.27 19.07
N ALA A 21 -24.66 -9.64 18.79
CA ALA A 21 -24.85 -8.79 17.63
C ALA A 21 -25.69 -7.59 18.07
N ILE A 22 -25.13 -6.38 17.93
CA ILE A 22 -25.77 -5.14 18.38
C ILE A 22 -25.49 -4.02 17.37
N ARG A 23 -26.41 -3.06 17.28
CA ARG A 23 -26.26 -1.84 16.49
C ARG A 23 -26.64 -0.61 17.28
N SER A 24 -26.17 0.55 16.84
CA SER A 24 -26.79 1.82 17.22
C SER A 24 -28.15 1.95 16.52
N ALA A 25 -28.94 2.92 16.97
CA ALA A 25 -29.95 3.52 16.10
C ALA A 25 -29.29 4.04 14.81
N LEU A 26 -30.06 4.09 13.73
CA LEU A 26 -29.66 4.65 12.45
C LEU A 26 -30.29 6.04 12.31
N THR A 27 -29.44 7.06 12.14
CA THR A 27 -29.89 8.45 12.17
C THR A 27 -29.60 9.18 10.87
N LYS A 28 -30.50 10.05 10.43
CA LYS A 28 -30.36 10.84 9.22
C LYS A 28 -29.12 11.71 9.30
N SER A 29 -28.30 11.66 8.26
CA SER A 29 -27.12 12.52 8.18
C SER A 29 -27.49 14.00 8.27
N LYS A 30 -26.66 14.78 8.98
CA LYS A 30 -26.74 16.23 9.22
C LYS A 30 -27.91 16.72 10.08
N LYS A 31 -28.97 15.93 10.23
CA LYS A 31 -30.22 16.35 10.90
C LYS A 31 -30.68 15.41 12.02
N GLY A 32 -30.16 14.20 12.06
CA GLY A 32 -30.58 13.16 12.99
C GLY A 32 -29.84 13.16 14.32
N GLY A 33 -30.10 12.11 15.11
CA GLY A 33 -29.54 11.92 16.45
C GLY A 33 -28.01 11.91 16.55
N PHE A 34 -27.27 11.60 15.47
CA PHE A 34 -25.80 11.61 15.49
C PHE A 34 -25.16 12.77 14.72
N LYS A 35 -25.93 13.84 14.40
CA LYS A 35 -25.43 14.98 13.61
C LYS A 35 -24.17 15.66 14.15
N ASP A 36 -23.95 15.61 15.47
CA ASP A 36 -22.77 16.20 16.13
C ASP A 36 -21.82 15.12 16.71
N THR A 37 -22.13 13.83 16.52
CA THR A 37 -21.42 12.70 17.14
C THR A 37 -20.39 12.10 16.19
N ARG A 38 -19.13 12.05 16.61
CA ARG A 38 -18.06 11.50 15.79
C ARG A 38 -18.18 9.97 15.66
N PRO A 39 -17.76 9.37 14.52
CA PRO A 39 -17.94 7.93 14.28
C PRO A 39 -17.23 7.04 15.31
N GLU A 40 -16.07 7.44 15.82
CA GLU A 40 -15.35 6.69 16.87
C GLU A 40 -16.15 6.57 18.17
N GLU A 41 -17.00 7.55 18.51
CA GLU A 41 -17.85 7.51 19.70
C GLU A 41 -18.98 6.48 19.52
N ILE A 42 -19.66 6.50 18.37
CA ILE A 42 -20.73 5.54 18.04
C ILE A 42 -20.16 4.11 18.03
N LEU A 43 -18.99 3.92 17.39
CA LEU A 43 -18.31 2.64 17.32
C LEU A 43 -17.86 2.15 18.70
N MET A 44 -17.30 3.02 19.53
CA MET A 44 -16.87 2.70 20.89
C MET A 44 -18.02 2.08 21.70
N HIS A 45 -19.21 2.68 21.64
CA HIS A 45 -20.38 2.20 22.38
C HIS A 45 -20.80 0.78 21.95
N VAL A 46 -20.91 0.53 20.64
CA VAL A 46 -21.31 -0.81 20.16
C VAL A 46 -20.23 -1.86 20.44
N LEU A 47 -18.93 -1.54 20.27
CA LEU A 47 -17.83 -2.44 20.62
C LEU A 47 -17.87 -2.81 22.10
N LYS A 48 -17.97 -1.81 22.97
CA LYS A 48 -18.03 -2.00 24.43
C LYS A 48 -19.19 -2.87 24.86
N HIS A 49 -20.37 -2.65 24.27
CA HIS A 49 -21.56 -3.40 24.64
C HIS A 49 -21.48 -4.88 24.27
N THR A 50 -20.80 -5.26 23.18
CA THR A 50 -20.73 -6.67 22.75
C THR A 50 -20.11 -7.60 23.80
N TYR A 51 -19.00 -7.19 24.43
CA TYR A 51 -18.35 -8.01 25.47
C TYR A 51 -19.00 -7.82 26.85
N ILE A 52 -19.50 -6.62 27.17
CA ILE A 52 -20.19 -6.37 28.46
C ILE A 52 -21.48 -7.19 28.56
N SER A 53 -22.33 -7.15 27.52
CA SER A 53 -23.62 -7.86 27.51
C SER A 53 -23.47 -9.38 27.63
N THR A 54 -22.30 -9.91 27.25
CA THR A 54 -22.00 -11.33 27.27
C THR A 54 -21.06 -11.74 28.40
N LYS A 55 -20.64 -10.77 29.23
CA LYS A 55 -19.69 -10.95 30.33
C LYS A 55 -18.37 -11.57 29.88
N LEU A 56 -17.95 -11.28 28.65
CA LEU A 56 -16.66 -11.68 28.11
C LEU A 56 -15.58 -10.73 28.64
N ASP A 57 -14.46 -11.30 29.08
CA ASP A 57 -13.24 -10.55 29.34
C ASP A 57 -12.68 -9.97 28.03
N PRO A 58 -12.56 -8.65 27.89
CA PRO A 58 -12.06 -8.04 26.66
C PRO A 58 -10.63 -8.44 26.30
N GLU A 59 -9.82 -8.95 27.25
CA GLU A 59 -8.47 -9.51 26.97
C GLU A 59 -8.50 -10.76 26.08
N LEU A 60 -9.64 -11.46 26.01
CA LEU A 60 -9.81 -12.64 25.18
C LEU A 60 -10.15 -12.32 23.72
N ILE A 61 -10.32 -11.04 23.36
CA ILE A 61 -10.57 -10.63 21.98
C ILE A 61 -9.23 -10.57 21.24
N GLU A 62 -9.07 -11.42 20.23
CA GLU A 62 -7.79 -11.60 19.53
C GLU A 62 -7.67 -10.82 18.22
N ASP A 63 -8.79 -10.35 17.64
CA ASP A 63 -8.79 -9.48 16.47
C ASP A 63 -10.11 -8.70 16.34
N ILE A 64 -10.01 -7.50 15.76
CA ILE A 64 -11.14 -6.65 15.43
C ILE A 64 -11.00 -6.21 13.97
N ILE A 65 -12.06 -6.38 13.18
CA ILE A 65 -12.12 -5.86 11.82
C ILE A 65 -13.31 -4.92 11.71
N VAL A 66 -13.05 -3.67 11.28
CA VAL A 66 -14.09 -2.65 11.16
C VAL A 66 -14.30 -2.25 9.71
N GLY A 67 -15.52 -2.46 9.21
CA GLY A 67 -15.96 -1.99 7.91
C GLY A 67 -16.25 -0.49 7.91
N ASN A 68 -15.64 0.26 6.98
CA ASN A 68 -15.93 1.67 6.72
C ASN A 68 -15.62 2.01 5.26
N VAL A 69 -16.20 3.11 4.75
CA VAL A 69 -16.06 3.47 3.33
C VAL A 69 -15.46 4.86 3.14
N LEU A 70 -16.02 5.87 3.79
CA LEU A 70 -15.74 7.28 3.48
C LEU A 70 -14.55 7.90 4.23
N PRO A 71 -14.20 7.50 5.47
CA PRO A 71 -13.10 8.13 6.19
C PRO A 71 -11.77 8.04 5.44
N ALA A 72 -11.00 9.13 5.52
CA ALA A 72 -9.65 9.16 4.99
C ALA A 72 -8.81 7.99 5.54
N SER A 73 -7.91 7.47 4.69
CA SER A 73 -7.08 6.29 5.01
C SER A 73 -7.87 5.04 5.44
N GLY A 74 -9.15 4.93 5.09
CA GLY A 74 -9.99 3.79 5.44
C GLY A 74 -10.24 3.67 6.95
N GLY A 75 -10.25 4.78 7.70
CA GLY A 75 -10.75 4.84 9.07
C GLY A 75 -9.95 4.08 10.13
N ALA A 76 -8.71 3.66 9.84
CA ALA A 76 -7.91 2.81 10.74
C ALA A 76 -7.68 3.44 12.12
N SER A 77 -7.32 4.73 12.17
CA SER A 77 -7.11 5.44 13.45
C SER A 77 -8.41 5.62 14.23
N ILE A 78 -9.51 5.94 13.55
CA ILE A 78 -10.86 6.07 14.14
C ILE A 78 -11.26 4.74 14.81
N ALA A 79 -11.10 3.63 14.08
CA ALA A 79 -11.40 2.29 14.60
C ALA A 79 -10.54 1.95 15.82
N ARG A 80 -9.22 2.23 15.77
CA ARG A 80 -8.32 1.96 16.88
C ARG A 80 -8.64 2.79 18.12
N MET A 81 -8.91 4.09 17.94
CA MET A 81 -9.33 4.97 19.04
C MET A 81 -10.61 4.47 19.70
N ALA A 82 -11.60 4.08 18.90
CA ALA A 82 -12.86 3.53 19.41
C ALA A 82 -12.67 2.25 20.23
N ALA A 83 -11.85 1.31 19.76
CA ALA A 83 -11.58 0.06 20.49
C ALA A 83 -10.86 0.29 21.83
N LEU A 84 -9.84 1.17 21.84
CA LEU A 84 -9.13 1.52 23.07
C LEU A 84 -10.05 2.26 24.06
N ALA A 85 -10.85 3.22 23.58
CA ALA A 85 -11.83 3.92 24.39
C ALA A 85 -12.95 2.99 24.90
N ALA A 86 -13.25 1.91 24.16
CA ALA A 86 -14.17 0.88 24.57
C ALA A 86 -13.61 0.00 25.71
N GLY A 87 -12.33 0.16 26.08
CA GLY A 87 -11.66 -0.64 27.11
C GLY A 87 -11.08 -1.95 26.59
N ILE A 88 -10.96 -2.13 25.27
CA ILE A 88 -10.28 -3.29 24.69
C ILE A 88 -8.76 -3.05 24.76
N PRO A 89 -7.95 -4.03 25.22
CA PRO A 89 -6.53 -3.83 25.47
C PRO A 89 -5.71 -3.42 24.25
N VAL A 90 -4.52 -2.87 24.52
CA VAL A 90 -3.60 -2.44 23.47
C VAL A 90 -3.02 -3.61 22.68
N GLU A 91 -3.01 -4.80 23.27
CA GLU A 91 -2.52 -6.05 22.70
C GLU A 91 -3.44 -6.58 21.60
N THR A 92 -4.76 -6.32 21.69
CA THR A 92 -5.73 -6.74 20.67
C THR A 92 -5.47 -5.96 19.37
N PRO A 93 -5.13 -6.62 18.25
CA PRO A 93 -4.97 -5.96 16.98
C PRO A 93 -6.31 -5.48 16.43
N ILE A 94 -6.24 -4.51 15.51
CA ILE A 94 -7.40 -4.05 14.76
C ILE A 94 -6.99 -3.74 13.33
N SER A 95 -7.88 -4.05 12.40
CA SER A 95 -7.76 -3.61 11.01
C SER A 95 -9.07 -3.05 10.49
N THR A 96 -9.01 -2.35 9.38
CA THR A 96 -10.20 -1.88 8.67
C THR A 96 -10.27 -2.51 7.30
N VAL A 97 -11.50 -2.65 6.81
CA VAL A 97 -11.76 -3.18 5.48
C VAL A 97 -12.75 -2.29 4.75
N ASN A 98 -12.41 -1.96 3.50
CA ASN A 98 -13.31 -1.27 2.60
C ASN A 98 -13.67 -2.21 1.44
N ARG A 99 -14.92 -2.67 1.45
CA ARG A 99 -15.59 -3.32 0.32
C ARG A 99 -16.88 -2.56 -0.02
N GLN A 100 -16.81 -1.23 0.01
CA GLN A 100 -17.95 -0.35 -0.20
C GLN A 100 -19.10 -0.72 0.75
N CYS A 101 -20.35 -0.76 0.27
CA CYS A 101 -21.53 -1.11 1.05
C CYS A 101 -21.41 -2.45 1.81
N ALA A 102 -20.57 -3.39 1.32
CA ALA A 102 -20.35 -4.71 1.91
C ALA A 102 -19.23 -4.78 2.97
N SER A 103 -18.73 -3.63 3.45
CA SER A 103 -17.53 -3.58 4.29
C SER A 103 -17.66 -4.37 5.59
N SER A 104 -18.73 -4.17 6.37
CA SER A 104 -18.92 -4.92 7.62
C SER A 104 -19.29 -6.39 7.41
N LEU A 105 -19.99 -6.76 6.34
CA LEU A 105 -20.15 -8.18 5.96
C LEU A 105 -18.79 -8.82 5.65
N THR A 106 -17.90 -8.07 5.03
CA THR A 106 -16.52 -8.51 4.78
C THR A 106 -15.73 -8.65 6.08
N ALA A 107 -15.91 -7.72 7.03
CA ALA A 107 -15.28 -7.78 8.34
C ALA A 107 -15.69 -9.04 9.11
N VAL A 108 -17.00 -9.32 9.19
CA VAL A 108 -17.54 -10.53 9.82
C VAL A 108 -17.02 -11.79 9.13
N ASN A 109 -17.01 -11.81 7.80
CA ASN A 109 -16.45 -12.94 7.05
C ASN A 109 -14.95 -13.14 7.32
N GLN A 110 -14.16 -12.08 7.42
CA GLN A 110 -12.73 -12.18 7.70
C GLN A 110 -12.47 -12.73 9.11
N ILE A 111 -13.17 -12.22 10.13
CA ILE A 111 -13.10 -12.79 11.50
C ILE A 111 -13.52 -14.25 11.51
N ALA A 112 -14.63 -14.60 10.85
CA ALA A 112 -15.08 -15.98 10.77
C ALA A 112 -14.05 -16.90 10.08
N ASN A 113 -13.37 -16.42 9.04
CA ASN A 113 -12.30 -17.19 8.40
C ASN A 113 -11.07 -17.32 9.30
N SER A 114 -10.71 -16.30 10.07
CA SER A 114 -9.63 -16.39 11.06
C SER A 114 -9.97 -17.45 12.13
N ILE A 115 -11.22 -17.53 12.58
CA ILE A 115 -11.67 -18.56 13.53
C ILE A 115 -11.63 -19.96 12.90
N LYS A 116 -12.16 -20.12 11.68
CA LYS A 116 -12.17 -21.39 10.95
C LYS A 116 -10.78 -21.93 10.63
N THR A 117 -9.81 -21.05 10.44
CA THR A 117 -8.42 -21.43 10.14
C THR A 117 -7.59 -21.68 11.40
N GLY A 118 -8.15 -21.44 12.59
CA GLY A 118 -7.45 -21.55 13.86
C GLY A 118 -6.45 -20.42 14.12
N GLN A 119 -6.57 -19.30 13.42
CA GLN A 119 -5.72 -18.12 13.65
C GLN A 119 -6.10 -17.38 14.94
N ILE A 120 -7.40 -17.37 15.25
CA ILE A 120 -7.97 -16.82 16.49
C ILE A 120 -9.12 -17.73 16.95
N ASP A 121 -9.58 -17.54 18.17
CA ASP A 121 -10.73 -18.22 18.76
C ASP A 121 -11.91 -17.27 18.97
N ILE A 122 -11.64 -15.99 19.25
CA ILE A 122 -12.64 -14.95 19.49
C ILE A 122 -12.24 -13.66 18.76
N GLY A 123 -13.21 -13.01 18.09
CA GLY A 123 -12.97 -11.73 17.43
C GLY A 123 -14.25 -10.94 17.14
N ILE A 124 -14.09 -9.67 16.76
CA ILE A 124 -15.22 -8.78 16.48
C ILE A 124 -15.22 -8.32 15.01
N GLY A 125 -16.31 -8.60 14.31
CA GLY A 125 -16.62 -8.00 13.01
C GLY A 125 -17.58 -6.84 13.20
N ALA A 126 -17.14 -5.63 12.90
CA ALA A 126 -17.93 -4.41 13.11
C ALA A 126 -18.03 -3.57 11.83
N GLY A 127 -18.85 -2.52 11.87
CA GLY A 127 -18.87 -1.47 10.89
C GLY A 127 -19.36 -0.16 11.45
N VAL A 128 -18.84 0.94 10.94
CA VAL A 128 -19.28 2.29 11.29
C VAL A 128 -19.23 3.16 10.05
N GLU A 129 -20.19 4.07 9.93
CA GLU A 129 -20.14 5.14 8.95
C GLU A 129 -20.71 6.42 9.58
N SER A 130 -20.02 7.54 9.37
CA SER A 130 -20.63 8.86 9.54
C SER A 130 -20.60 9.59 8.21
N MET A 131 -21.74 9.55 7.54
CA MET A 131 -21.98 10.31 6.33
C MET A 131 -22.14 11.80 6.66
N THR A 132 -22.50 12.17 7.89
CA THR A 132 -22.49 13.58 8.32
C THR A 132 -21.13 14.24 8.19
N PHE A 133 -20.06 13.56 8.62
CA PHE A 133 -18.71 14.14 8.60
C PHE A 133 -17.91 13.79 7.35
N SER A 134 -18.26 12.71 6.65
CA SER A 134 -17.42 12.16 5.58
C SER A 134 -18.08 12.16 4.19
N PHE A 135 -19.34 12.58 4.07
CA PHE A 135 -20.05 12.62 2.79
C PHE A 135 -19.99 14.02 2.15
N GLY A 136 -19.57 14.08 0.88
CA GLY A 136 -19.51 15.31 0.10
C GLY A 136 -18.51 15.22 -1.05
N PRO A 137 -18.25 16.33 -1.76
CA PRO A 137 -17.30 16.36 -2.87
C PRO A 137 -15.90 15.86 -2.48
N ALA A 138 -15.45 16.18 -1.26
CA ALA A 138 -14.16 15.75 -0.72
C ALA A 138 -14.05 14.22 -0.44
N ALA A 139 -15.15 13.48 -0.54
CA ALA A 139 -15.13 12.01 -0.42
C ALA A 139 -14.60 11.33 -1.71
N ILE A 140 -14.54 12.06 -2.81
CA ILE A 140 -14.01 11.60 -4.10
C ILE A 140 -12.61 12.22 -4.26
N PRO A 141 -11.55 11.43 -4.54
CA PRO A 141 -10.22 11.98 -4.79
C PRO A 141 -10.20 13.01 -5.93
N ASP A 142 -9.35 14.02 -5.81
CA ASP A 142 -9.13 15.01 -6.85
C ASP A 142 -8.41 14.37 -8.05
N GLY A 143 -9.15 14.21 -9.14
CA GLY A 143 -8.63 13.69 -10.40
C GLY A 143 -8.49 12.17 -10.45
N PHE A 144 -8.64 11.62 -11.66
CA PHE A 144 -8.41 10.21 -11.98
C PHE A 144 -7.47 10.13 -13.19
N SER A 145 -6.67 9.06 -13.27
CA SER A 145 -5.77 8.84 -14.41
C SER A 145 -6.56 8.76 -15.71
N GLU A 146 -6.30 9.67 -16.65
CA GLU A 146 -6.93 9.67 -17.98
C GLU A 146 -6.75 8.32 -18.70
N LEU A 147 -5.51 7.80 -18.71
CA LEU A 147 -5.20 6.47 -19.26
C LEU A 147 -6.03 5.32 -18.65
N VAL A 148 -6.36 5.39 -17.35
CA VAL A 148 -7.22 4.38 -16.73
C VAL A 148 -8.66 4.59 -17.17
N CYS A 149 -9.12 5.83 -17.21
CA CYS A 149 -10.47 6.19 -17.69
C CYS A 149 -10.69 5.92 -19.18
N GLU A 150 -9.65 5.70 -19.99
CA GLU A 150 -9.80 5.19 -21.36
C GLU A 150 -10.38 3.77 -21.40
N THR A 151 -10.25 2.99 -20.32
CA THR A 151 -10.92 1.67 -20.20
C THR A 151 -12.37 1.88 -19.76
N PRO A 152 -13.38 1.52 -20.58
CA PRO A 152 -14.79 1.82 -20.29
C PRO A 152 -15.27 1.31 -18.92
N GLU A 153 -14.87 0.11 -18.51
CA GLU A 153 -15.26 -0.48 -17.22
C GLU A 153 -14.59 0.21 -16.03
N ALA A 154 -13.41 0.79 -16.25
CA ALA A 154 -12.74 1.60 -15.25
C ALA A 154 -13.43 2.98 -15.13
N ALA A 155 -13.78 3.60 -16.25
CA ALA A 155 -14.57 4.84 -16.26
C ALA A 155 -15.94 4.66 -15.57
N ASP A 156 -16.59 3.52 -15.78
CA ASP A 156 -17.85 3.18 -15.11
C ASP A 156 -17.74 3.23 -13.58
N CYS A 157 -16.56 2.99 -13.00
CA CYS A 157 -16.33 3.10 -11.56
C CYS A 157 -16.56 4.51 -11.02
N LEU A 158 -16.67 5.53 -11.87
CA LEU A 158 -16.98 6.92 -11.52
C LEU A 158 -18.48 7.28 -11.64
N ILE A 159 -19.30 6.44 -12.29
CA ILE A 159 -20.76 6.67 -12.42
C ILE A 159 -21.41 6.82 -11.03
N PRO A 160 -22.15 7.90 -10.74
CA PRO A 160 -22.84 8.05 -9.46
C PRO A 160 -23.79 6.86 -9.20
N MET A 161 -23.86 6.37 -7.97
CA MET A 161 -24.68 5.18 -7.67
C MET A 161 -26.16 5.37 -8.05
N GLY A 162 -26.71 6.58 -7.88
CA GLY A 162 -28.05 6.90 -8.34
C GLY A 162 -28.24 6.79 -9.86
N ILE A 163 -27.22 7.06 -10.66
CA ILE A 163 -27.26 6.82 -12.12
C ILE A 163 -27.21 5.32 -12.42
N THR A 164 -26.48 4.53 -11.64
CA THR A 164 -26.51 3.06 -11.80
C THR A 164 -27.90 2.48 -11.49
N SER A 165 -28.66 3.10 -10.58
CA SER A 165 -30.08 2.78 -10.34
C SER A 165 -30.94 3.09 -11.56
N GLU A 166 -30.76 4.26 -12.18
CA GLU A 166 -31.48 4.60 -13.42
C GLU A 166 -31.14 3.66 -14.57
N ASN A 167 -29.88 3.22 -14.68
CA ASN A 167 -29.46 2.25 -15.69
C ASN A 167 -30.17 0.91 -15.52
N ILE A 168 -30.30 0.41 -14.28
CA ILE A 168 -31.04 -0.82 -13.98
C ILE A 168 -32.52 -0.64 -14.29
N ALA A 169 -33.13 0.45 -13.81
CA ALA A 169 -34.54 0.72 -14.06
C ALA A 169 -34.86 0.79 -15.55
N THR A 170 -33.98 1.42 -16.35
CA THR A 170 -34.13 1.51 -17.80
C THR A 170 -33.86 0.17 -18.49
N LYS A 171 -32.77 -0.53 -18.14
CA LYS A 171 -32.36 -1.79 -18.79
C LYS A 171 -33.39 -2.89 -18.61
N TYR A 172 -34.04 -2.93 -17.44
CA TYR A 172 -34.99 -3.99 -17.07
C TYR A 172 -36.44 -3.48 -16.96
N ASN A 173 -36.74 -2.31 -17.52
CA ASN A 173 -38.09 -1.73 -17.59
C ASN A 173 -38.84 -1.65 -16.24
N ILE A 174 -38.13 -1.25 -15.19
CA ILE A 174 -38.71 -1.14 -13.84
C ILE A 174 -39.39 0.21 -13.69
N SER A 175 -40.72 0.19 -13.70
CA SER A 175 -41.51 1.42 -13.65
C SER A 175 -41.28 2.22 -12.36
N ARG A 176 -41.48 3.53 -12.45
CA ARG A 176 -41.47 4.42 -11.28
C ARG A 176 -42.50 4.02 -10.23
N GLU A 177 -43.69 3.65 -10.67
CA GLU A 177 -44.78 3.19 -9.80
C GLU A 177 -44.34 1.96 -9.00
N THR A 178 -43.76 0.96 -9.67
CA THR A 178 -43.25 -0.26 -9.02
C THR A 178 -42.16 0.04 -7.98
N GLN A 179 -41.25 0.97 -8.28
CA GLN A 179 -40.22 1.42 -7.33
C GLN A 179 -40.83 2.12 -6.10
N ASP A 180 -41.83 2.97 -6.31
CA ASP A 180 -42.50 3.69 -5.22
C ASP A 180 -43.36 2.74 -4.36
N THR A 181 -43.99 1.72 -4.96
CA THR A 181 -44.71 0.67 -4.22
C THR A 181 -43.77 -0.12 -3.32
N PHE A 182 -42.61 -0.54 -3.84
CA PHE A 182 -41.58 -1.22 -3.04
C PHE A 182 -41.12 -0.35 -1.86
N ALA A 183 -40.84 0.93 -2.11
CA ALA A 183 -40.40 1.88 -1.11
C ALA A 183 -41.45 2.19 -0.02
N ALA A 184 -42.72 2.29 -0.42
CA ALA A 184 -43.84 2.45 0.50
C ALA A 184 -43.98 1.23 1.42
N LEU A 185 -43.90 0.02 0.88
CA LEU A 185 -43.94 -1.21 1.67
C LEU A 185 -42.77 -1.30 2.66
N SER A 186 -41.55 -0.98 2.24
CA SER A 186 -40.38 -0.94 3.14
C SER A 186 -40.60 0.03 4.31
N SER A 187 -41.13 1.23 4.02
CA SER A 187 -41.45 2.25 5.04
C SER A 187 -42.55 1.80 6.01
N GLN A 188 -43.62 1.19 5.49
CA GLN A 188 -44.73 0.67 6.29
C GLN A 188 -44.28 -0.48 7.20
N LYS A 189 -43.44 -1.40 6.69
CA LYS A 189 -42.85 -2.50 7.47
C LYS A 189 -41.96 -1.98 8.60
N ALA A 190 -41.07 -1.01 8.32
CA ALA A 190 -40.23 -0.39 9.34
C ALA A 190 -41.06 0.36 10.40
N ALA A 191 -42.07 1.12 9.99
CA ALA A 191 -42.96 1.82 10.91
C ALA A 191 -43.72 0.85 11.81
N ALA A 192 -44.23 -0.26 11.25
CA ALA A 192 -44.90 -1.30 12.02
C ALA A 192 -43.95 -2.00 13.01
N ALA A 193 -42.73 -2.38 12.57
CA ALA A 193 -41.74 -3.03 13.42
C ALA A 193 -41.28 -2.12 14.57
N GLN A 194 -41.06 -0.83 14.29
CA GLN A 194 -40.67 0.16 15.31
C GLN A 194 -41.80 0.43 16.32
N LYS A 195 -43.06 0.56 15.87
CA LYS A 195 -44.23 0.68 16.75
C LYS A 195 -44.41 -0.57 17.64
N ALA A 196 -44.13 -1.74 17.09
CA ALA A 196 -44.14 -3.01 17.81
C ALA A 196 -42.89 -3.26 18.67
N LYS A 197 -41.95 -2.29 18.73
CA LYS A 197 -40.69 -2.35 19.49
C LYS A 197 -39.80 -3.55 19.14
N LEU A 198 -39.88 -4.07 17.92
CA LEU A 198 -39.12 -5.25 17.51
C LEU A 198 -37.61 -4.99 17.43
N PHE A 199 -37.19 -3.73 17.28
CA PHE A 199 -35.78 -3.35 17.25
C PHE A 199 -35.14 -3.14 18.64
N GLU A 200 -35.91 -3.20 19.73
CA GLU A 200 -35.43 -2.83 21.07
C GLU A 200 -34.27 -3.72 21.56
N SER A 201 -34.26 -5.00 21.17
CA SER A 201 -33.20 -5.96 21.51
C SER A 201 -31.92 -5.81 20.68
N GLU A 202 -31.97 -5.15 19.52
CA GLU A 202 -30.81 -4.95 18.65
C GLU A 202 -30.23 -3.54 18.71
N ILE A 203 -31.03 -2.54 19.10
CA ILE A 203 -30.58 -1.16 19.27
C ILE A 203 -29.96 -0.98 20.65
N LEU A 204 -28.71 -0.53 20.69
CA LEU A 204 -28.09 0.04 21.88
C LEU A 204 -28.47 1.52 21.97
N PRO A 205 -29.18 1.97 23.02
CA PRO A 205 -29.38 3.39 23.29
C PRO A 205 -28.05 4.07 23.60
N ILE A 206 -27.74 5.17 22.88
CA ILE A 206 -26.49 5.92 23.06
C ILE A 206 -26.82 7.35 23.48
N ARG A 207 -26.26 7.78 24.62
CA ARG A 207 -26.39 9.16 25.09
C ARG A 207 -25.24 9.99 24.53
N VAL A 208 -25.54 10.92 23.64
CA VAL A 208 -24.55 11.73 22.91
C VAL A 208 -24.72 13.21 23.21
N LYS A 209 -23.64 13.97 23.08
CA LYS A 209 -23.66 15.43 23.18
C LYS A 209 -24.08 16.03 21.83
N GLN A 210 -25.02 16.97 21.83
CA GLN A 210 -25.47 17.71 20.66
C GLN A 210 -25.49 19.21 20.92
N LYS A 211 -25.29 20.00 19.86
CA LYS A 211 -25.53 21.44 19.91
C LYS A 211 -27.03 21.72 19.95
N SER A 212 -27.46 22.50 20.94
CA SER A 212 -28.84 22.97 21.05
C SER A 212 -29.10 24.14 20.06
N PRO A 213 -30.37 24.40 19.69
CA PRO A 213 -30.70 25.46 18.73
C PRO A 213 -30.26 26.87 19.15
N ASP A 214 -30.12 27.11 20.45
CA ASP A 214 -29.66 28.36 21.07
C ASP A 214 -28.12 28.48 21.19
N GLY A 215 -27.37 27.48 20.69
CA GLY A 215 -25.90 27.48 20.68
C GLY A 215 -25.25 26.84 21.91
N GLY A 216 -26.03 26.34 22.87
CA GLY A 216 -25.56 25.54 24.00
C GLY A 216 -25.26 24.08 23.65
N GLU A 217 -24.98 23.28 24.68
CA GLU A 217 -24.76 21.83 24.55
C GLU A 217 -25.75 21.05 25.41
N GLN A 218 -26.38 20.04 24.82
CA GLN A 218 -27.33 19.16 25.51
C GLN A 218 -26.98 17.69 25.28
N TYR A 219 -27.32 16.84 26.25
CA TYR A 219 -27.23 15.39 26.06
C TYR A 219 -28.56 14.84 25.57
N VAL A 220 -28.53 14.14 24.45
CA VAL A 220 -29.69 13.49 23.84
C VAL A 220 -29.50 11.99 23.90
N LEU A 221 -30.52 11.26 24.32
CA LEU A 221 -30.56 9.81 24.19
C LEU A 221 -31.04 9.46 22.78
N VAL A 222 -30.22 8.72 22.04
CA VAL A 222 -30.55 8.22 20.71
C VAL A 222 -30.83 6.72 20.84
N ASP A 223 -32.11 6.34 20.80
CA ASP A 223 -32.60 5.01 21.12
C ASP A 223 -33.55 4.41 20.07
N HIS A 224 -33.80 5.12 18.97
CA HIS A 224 -34.65 4.67 17.87
C HIS A 224 -34.15 5.18 16.52
N ASP A 225 -34.48 4.46 15.46
CA ASP A 225 -34.17 4.87 14.09
C ASP A 225 -35.02 6.10 13.71
N ASP A 226 -34.38 7.23 13.39
CA ASP A 226 -35.07 8.49 13.05
C ASP A 226 -35.39 8.63 11.54
N GLY A 227 -34.95 7.63 10.77
CA GLY A 227 -35.21 7.38 9.35
C GLY A 227 -36.68 7.12 9.03
N VAL A 228 -37.35 6.40 9.94
CA VAL A 228 -38.64 5.77 9.73
C VAL A 228 -39.76 6.81 9.67
N ARG A 229 -40.64 6.68 8.66
CA ARG A 229 -41.78 7.57 8.45
C ARG A 229 -43.06 6.75 8.36
N ASP A 230 -44.04 7.11 9.18
CA ASP A 230 -45.36 6.51 9.15
C ASP A 230 -46.22 7.09 8.02
N GLY A 231 -47.18 6.31 7.53
CA GLY A 231 -48.14 6.77 6.51
C GLY A 231 -47.56 7.03 5.11
N VAL A 232 -46.36 6.53 4.80
CA VAL A 232 -45.80 6.61 3.43
C VAL A 232 -46.63 5.73 2.48
N THR A 233 -47.13 6.32 1.39
CA THR A 233 -47.89 5.63 0.34
C THR A 233 -47.24 5.82 -1.04
N GLN A 234 -47.58 4.95 -1.99
CA GLN A 234 -47.14 5.06 -3.38
C GLN A 234 -47.48 6.44 -3.96
N GLU A 235 -48.69 6.96 -3.72
CA GLU A 235 -49.15 8.26 -4.22
C GLU A 235 -48.36 9.41 -3.60
N SER A 236 -47.99 9.29 -2.31
CA SER A 236 -47.17 10.30 -1.63
C SER A 236 -45.76 10.36 -2.22
N LEU A 237 -45.20 9.20 -2.58
CA LEU A 237 -43.88 9.08 -3.19
C LEU A 237 -43.89 9.54 -4.65
N GLY A 238 -44.97 9.29 -5.40
CA GLY A 238 -45.15 9.71 -6.79
C GLY A 238 -44.98 11.22 -7.02
N LYS A 239 -45.22 12.04 -5.98
CA LYS A 239 -45.04 13.50 -6.00
C LYS A 239 -43.57 13.94 -5.97
N LEU A 240 -42.65 13.06 -5.62
CA LEU A 240 -41.23 13.38 -5.51
C LEU A 240 -40.58 13.50 -6.88
N LYS A 241 -39.75 14.54 -7.02
CA LYS A 241 -38.94 14.77 -8.21
C LYS A 241 -37.79 13.75 -8.29
N PRO A 242 -37.40 13.32 -9.50
CA PRO A 242 -36.20 12.51 -9.71
C PRO A 242 -34.95 13.19 -9.13
N ALA A 243 -34.05 12.42 -8.53
CA ALA A 243 -32.91 12.93 -7.78
C ALA A 243 -31.61 13.00 -8.60
N PHE A 244 -31.46 12.17 -9.64
CA PHE A 244 -30.20 12.00 -10.37
C PHE A 244 -30.28 12.33 -11.86
N LYS A 245 -31.42 12.07 -12.51
CA LYS A 245 -31.66 12.33 -13.93
C LYS A 245 -33.01 13.05 -14.09
N LYS A 246 -33.11 14.06 -14.96
CA LYS A 246 -34.32 14.90 -15.10
C LYS A 246 -35.59 14.11 -15.42
N ASP A 247 -35.44 13.11 -16.29
CA ASP A 247 -36.45 12.12 -16.73
C ASP A 247 -36.30 10.78 -16.00
N GLY A 248 -35.60 10.76 -14.86
CA GLY A 248 -35.31 9.56 -14.08
C GLY A 248 -36.49 9.05 -13.26
N SER A 249 -36.33 7.86 -12.73
CA SER A 249 -37.29 7.18 -11.85
C SER A 249 -36.81 7.10 -10.39
N THR A 250 -35.52 7.31 -10.16
CA THR A 250 -34.93 7.26 -8.82
C THR A 250 -35.14 8.59 -8.10
N THR A 251 -35.74 8.55 -6.91
CA THR A 251 -36.04 9.69 -6.05
C THR A 251 -35.45 9.50 -4.66
N ALA A 252 -35.48 10.55 -3.84
CA ALA A 252 -35.12 10.43 -2.43
C ALA A 252 -36.07 9.52 -1.62
N GLY A 253 -37.26 9.22 -2.15
CA GLY A 253 -38.25 8.37 -1.49
C GLY A 253 -38.12 6.89 -1.80
N ASN A 254 -37.49 6.54 -2.93
CA ASN A 254 -37.24 5.16 -3.36
C ASN A 254 -35.74 4.81 -3.40
N ALA A 255 -34.92 5.63 -2.74
CA ALA A 255 -33.49 5.41 -2.49
C ALA A 255 -33.24 5.28 -0.98
N SER A 256 -32.16 4.61 -0.60
CA SER A 256 -31.70 4.59 0.78
C SER A 256 -31.37 5.98 1.30
N GLN A 257 -31.62 6.19 2.59
CA GLN A 257 -31.30 7.45 3.25
C GLN A 257 -29.79 7.54 3.53
N VAL A 258 -29.25 8.76 3.41
CA VAL A 258 -27.89 9.10 3.86
C VAL A 258 -27.90 9.12 5.39
N THR A 259 -27.11 8.26 6.01
CA THR A 259 -27.33 7.86 7.41
C THR A 259 -26.02 7.64 8.17
N ASP A 260 -26.05 7.94 9.46
CA ASP A 260 -24.98 7.65 10.41
C ASP A 260 -25.37 6.46 11.30
N GLY A 261 -24.39 5.60 11.62
CA GLY A 261 -24.59 4.49 12.55
C GLY A 261 -23.42 3.52 12.64
N ALA A 262 -23.46 2.64 13.63
CA ALA A 262 -22.48 1.56 13.84
C ALA A 262 -23.16 0.24 14.23
N ALA A 263 -22.49 -0.88 13.95
CA ALA A 263 -22.90 -2.21 14.39
C ALA A 263 -21.68 -3.08 14.68
N ALA A 264 -21.79 -4.00 15.63
CA ALA A 264 -20.71 -4.88 16.05
C ALA A 264 -21.22 -6.30 16.32
N ILE A 265 -20.46 -7.30 15.86
CA ILE A 265 -20.76 -8.71 16.00
C ILE A 265 -19.57 -9.41 16.63
N LEU A 266 -19.79 -10.01 17.79
CA LEU A 266 -18.81 -10.83 18.49
C LEU A 266 -18.95 -12.29 18.01
N LEU A 267 -17.88 -12.83 17.44
CA LEU A 267 -17.81 -14.21 16.96
C LEU A 267 -16.81 -15.01 17.79
N ALA A 268 -17.10 -16.30 17.97
CA ALA A 268 -16.22 -17.23 18.66
C ALA A 268 -16.28 -18.62 18.02
N ARG A 269 -15.28 -19.47 18.26
CA ARG A 269 -15.42 -20.93 18.02
C ARG A 269 -16.44 -21.51 19.01
N ARG A 270 -17.32 -22.41 18.56
CA ARG A 270 -18.38 -22.98 19.42
C ARG A 270 -17.82 -23.65 20.68
N SER A 271 -16.76 -24.44 20.57
CA SER A 271 -16.11 -25.09 21.73
C SER A 271 -15.62 -24.08 22.77
N VAL A 272 -15.04 -22.97 22.32
CA VAL A 272 -14.55 -21.88 23.18
C VAL A 272 -15.72 -21.13 23.82
N ALA A 273 -16.76 -20.82 23.04
CA ALA A 273 -17.97 -20.20 23.57
C ALA A 273 -18.63 -21.07 24.67
N LYS A 274 -18.72 -22.39 24.46
CA LYS A 274 -19.20 -23.34 25.48
C LYS A 274 -18.32 -23.34 26.73
N LYS A 275 -16.99 -23.41 26.54
CA LYS A 275 -16.01 -23.42 27.64
C LYS A 275 -16.11 -22.17 28.53
N LEU A 276 -16.38 -21.02 27.92
CA LEU A 276 -16.51 -19.73 28.60
C LEU A 276 -17.94 -19.42 29.06
N GLY A 277 -18.92 -20.29 28.79
CA GLY A 277 -20.32 -20.08 29.14
C GLY A 277 -20.99 -18.93 28.36
N LEU A 278 -20.48 -18.60 27.18
CA LEU A 278 -20.99 -17.51 26.35
C LEU A 278 -22.31 -17.91 25.66
N PRO A 279 -23.26 -16.97 25.50
CA PRO A 279 -24.49 -17.24 24.75
C PRO A 279 -24.19 -17.48 23.27
N ILE A 280 -25.06 -18.24 22.60
CA ILE A 280 -24.95 -18.50 21.15
C ILE A 280 -26.26 -18.06 20.50
N MET A 281 -26.22 -16.93 19.79
CA MET A 281 -27.38 -16.37 19.07
C MET A 281 -27.62 -17.09 17.75
N GLY A 282 -26.54 -17.52 17.08
CA GLY A 282 -26.58 -18.18 15.78
C GLY A 282 -25.21 -18.68 15.38
N LYS A 283 -25.09 -19.21 14.16
CA LYS A 283 -23.79 -19.59 13.59
C LYS A 283 -23.59 -18.98 12.21
N PHE A 284 -22.37 -18.55 11.94
CA PHE A 284 -21.93 -18.15 10.62
C PHE A 284 -21.65 -19.40 9.77
N VAL A 285 -22.34 -19.52 8.63
CA VAL A 285 -22.18 -20.68 7.74
C VAL A 285 -21.14 -20.38 6.67
N VAL A 286 -21.44 -19.43 5.79
CA VAL A 286 -20.58 -19.07 4.64
C VAL A 286 -20.85 -17.62 4.24
N ALA A 287 -19.86 -17.00 3.59
CA ALA A 287 -20.05 -15.77 2.86
C ALA A 287 -19.43 -15.92 1.47
N HIS A 288 -20.03 -15.26 0.48
CA HIS A 288 -19.53 -15.25 -0.88
C HIS A 288 -19.58 -13.84 -1.48
N ALA A 289 -18.66 -13.54 -2.39
CA ALA A 289 -18.60 -12.27 -3.07
C ALA A 289 -18.33 -12.48 -4.55
N VAL A 290 -19.20 -11.92 -5.39
CA VAL A 290 -19.08 -11.92 -6.85
C VAL A 290 -18.73 -10.52 -7.37
N GLY A 291 -18.32 -10.43 -8.63
CA GLY A 291 -18.19 -9.17 -9.35
C GLY A 291 -19.24 -9.13 -10.46
N VAL A 292 -19.82 -7.96 -10.68
CA VAL A 292 -20.81 -7.64 -11.72
C VAL A 292 -20.34 -6.37 -12.46
N PRO A 293 -20.96 -5.92 -13.56
CA PRO A 293 -20.56 -4.67 -14.20
C PRO A 293 -20.81 -3.43 -13.32
N PRO A 294 -19.94 -2.39 -13.32
CA PRO A 294 -20.08 -1.28 -12.40
C PRO A 294 -21.23 -0.33 -12.77
N ARG A 295 -21.58 -0.23 -14.06
CA ARG A 295 -22.70 0.57 -14.56
C ARG A 295 -24.09 0.11 -14.07
N ILE A 296 -24.21 -1.15 -13.66
CA ILE A 296 -25.44 -1.78 -13.13
C ILE A 296 -25.16 -2.51 -11.81
N MET A 297 -24.28 -1.95 -10.99
CA MET A 297 -23.76 -2.59 -9.78
C MET A 297 -24.80 -3.15 -8.79
N GLY A 298 -26.01 -2.58 -8.80
CA GLY A 298 -27.15 -2.99 -8.01
C GLY A 298 -27.59 -4.45 -8.22
N VAL A 299 -27.24 -5.08 -9.35
CA VAL A 299 -27.62 -6.48 -9.63
C VAL A 299 -26.88 -7.51 -8.77
N GLY A 300 -25.91 -7.08 -7.95
CA GLY A 300 -25.04 -7.95 -7.15
C GLY A 300 -25.76 -9.07 -6.37
N PRO A 301 -26.84 -8.81 -5.61
CA PRO A 301 -27.53 -9.83 -4.84
C PRO A 301 -28.09 -10.97 -5.70
N ALA A 302 -28.61 -10.66 -6.89
CA ALA A 302 -29.15 -11.65 -7.82
C ALA A 302 -28.12 -12.71 -8.26
N TYR A 303 -26.83 -12.37 -8.23
CA TYR A 303 -25.74 -13.30 -8.58
C TYR A 303 -25.01 -13.86 -7.36
N ALA A 304 -24.90 -13.07 -6.28
CA ALA A 304 -24.22 -13.49 -5.06
C ALA A 304 -25.00 -14.58 -4.31
N ILE A 305 -26.32 -14.46 -4.23
CA ILE A 305 -27.19 -15.40 -3.52
C ILE A 305 -27.14 -16.79 -4.17
N PRO A 306 -27.36 -16.96 -5.49
CA PRO A 306 -27.29 -18.28 -6.13
C PRO A 306 -25.90 -18.93 -6.00
N HIS A 307 -24.82 -18.15 -6.09
CA HIS A 307 -23.47 -18.68 -5.89
C HIS A 307 -23.24 -19.16 -4.45
N LEU A 308 -23.79 -18.46 -3.47
CA LEU A 308 -23.73 -18.87 -2.07
C LEU A 308 -24.51 -20.18 -1.85
N LEU A 309 -25.74 -20.24 -2.36
CA LEU A 309 -26.63 -21.41 -2.27
C LEU A 309 -26.02 -22.65 -2.94
N LYS A 310 -25.45 -22.50 -4.14
CA LYS A 310 -24.74 -23.57 -4.84
C LYS A 310 -23.57 -24.12 -4.03
N LYS A 311 -22.83 -23.26 -3.31
CA LYS A 311 -21.70 -23.70 -2.46
C LYS A 311 -22.15 -24.47 -1.23
N THR A 312 -23.34 -24.20 -0.71
CA THR A 312 -23.89 -24.91 0.45
C THR A 312 -24.75 -26.11 0.06
N GLY A 313 -25.07 -26.26 -1.23
CA GLY A 313 -26.05 -27.23 -1.72
C GLY A 313 -27.48 -26.92 -1.27
N LEU A 314 -27.75 -25.67 -0.88
CA LEU A 314 -29.09 -25.23 -0.48
C LEU A 314 -29.83 -24.70 -1.69
N GLU A 315 -31.15 -24.71 -1.60
CA GLU A 315 -32.04 -24.03 -2.55
C GLU A 315 -32.65 -22.77 -1.93
N ILE A 316 -33.29 -21.93 -2.76
CA ILE A 316 -34.02 -20.75 -2.27
C ILE A 316 -35.15 -21.17 -1.30
N SER A 317 -35.78 -22.32 -1.55
CA SER A 317 -36.81 -22.93 -0.70
C SER A 317 -36.29 -23.33 0.68
N ASP A 318 -34.98 -23.55 0.84
CA ASP A 318 -34.33 -23.84 2.11
C ASP A 318 -34.00 -22.60 2.93
N ILE A 319 -34.28 -21.39 2.44
CA ILE A 319 -34.06 -20.14 3.15
C ILE A 319 -35.39 -19.63 3.69
N ASP A 320 -35.46 -19.36 4.99
CA ASP A 320 -36.67 -18.91 5.65
C ASP A 320 -37.01 -17.46 5.27
N PHE A 321 -35.99 -16.59 5.26
CA PHE A 321 -36.12 -15.19 4.84
C PHE A 321 -34.77 -14.57 4.42
N PHE A 322 -34.86 -13.38 3.82
CA PHE A 322 -33.75 -12.64 3.22
C PHE A 322 -33.74 -11.20 3.71
N GLU A 323 -32.55 -10.75 4.09
CA GLU A 323 -32.22 -9.35 4.38
C GLU A 323 -31.34 -8.83 3.24
N VAL A 324 -31.97 -8.24 2.22
CA VAL A 324 -31.33 -7.71 1.01
C VAL A 324 -31.27 -6.19 1.12
N ASN A 325 -30.08 -5.60 1.03
CA ASN A 325 -29.94 -4.17 1.13
C ASN A 325 -30.75 -3.40 0.06
N GLU A 326 -31.43 -2.35 0.49
CA GLU A 326 -32.26 -1.51 -0.38
C GLU A 326 -31.53 -0.20 -0.72
N ALA A 327 -30.36 -0.30 -1.36
CA ALA A 327 -29.62 0.90 -1.79
C ALA A 327 -30.52 1.82 -2.64
N PHE A 328 -31.25 1.20 -3.58
CA PHE A 328 -32.33 1.76 -4.37
C PHE A 328 -33.43 0.70 -4.57
N ALA A 329 -34.68 1.14 -4.76
CA ALA A 329 -35.81 0.24 -5.03
C ALA A 329 -35.63 -0.52 -6.35
N SER A 330 -35.15 0.15 -7.40
CA SER A 330 -34.87 -0.44 -8.73
C SER A 330 -34.06 -1.74 -8.64
N GLN A 331 -32.92 -1.70 -7.94
CA GLN A 331 -32.02 -2.85 -7.84
C GLN A 331 -32.51 -3.93 -6.88
N ALA A 332 -33.13 -3.53 -5.76
CA ALA A 332 -33.59 -4.47 -4.75
C ALA A 332 -34.73 -5.31 -5.31
N LEU A 333 -35.71 -4.64 -5.92
CA LEU A 333 -36.84 -5.27 -6.58
C LEU A 333 -36.40 -6.20 -7.70
N TRP A 334 -35.53 -5.73 -8.61
CA TRP A 334 -35.03 -6.57 -9.70
C TRP A 334 -34.30 -7.81 -9.18
N SER A 335 -33.48 -7.66 -8.15
CA SER A 335 -32.77 -8.78 -7.56
C SER A 335 -33.72 -9.79 -6.93
N CYS A 336 -34.77 -9.33 -6.25
CA CYS A 336 -35.82 -10.20 -5.72
C CYS A 336 -36.55 -10.94 -6.84
N GLU A 337 -36.99 -10.24 -7.88
CA GLU A 337 -37.71 -10.84 -9.01
C GLU A 337 -36.87 -11.85 -9.77
N LYS A 338 -35.59 -11.53 -10.04
CA LYS A 338 -34.66 -12.45 -10.70
C LYS A 338 -34.42 -13.74 -9.90
N LEU A 339 -34.54 -13.66 -8.58
CA LEU A 339 -34.42 -14.80 -7.66
C LEU A 339 -35.76 -15.50 -7.38
N GLY A 340 -36.87 -15.03 -7.96
CA GLY A 340 -38.21 -15.56 -7.66
C GLY A 340 -38.67 -15.29 -6.21
N LEU A 341 -38.13 -14.26 -5.56
CA LEU A 341 -38.51 -13.86 -4.21
C LEU A 341 -39.72 -12.93 -4.24
N THR A 342 -40.76 -13.30 -3.50
CA THR A 342 -41.93 -12.45 -3.29
C THR A 342 -41.57 -11.27 -2.38
N TRP A 343 -41.48 -10.07 -2.95
CA TRP A 343 -41.09 -8.85 -2.22
C TRP A 343 -42.28 -8.02 -1.72
N ASN A 344 -43.45 -8.19 -2.34
CA ASN A 344 -44.63 -7.35 -2.14
C ASN A 344 -45.59 -7.87 -1.04
N GLU A 345 -45.18 -8.85 -0.24
CA GLU A 345 -45.99 -9.33 0.87
C GLU A 345 -46.19 -8.22 1.91
N PRO A 346 -47.46 -7.89 2.25
CA PRO A 346 -47.75 -6.84 3.22
C PRO A 346 -47.47 -7.31 4.65
N GLY A 347 -47.26 -6.35 5.55
CA GLY A 347 -47.01 -6.62 6.96
C GLY A 347 -45.64 -7.26 7.23
N LEU A 348 -45.51 -7.85 8.41
CA LEU A 348 -44.22 -8.31 8.96
C LEU A 348 -43.91 -9.79 8.69
N ASN A 349 -44.72 -10.47 7.87
CA ASN A 349 -44.59 -11.91 7.60
C ASN A 349 -43.85 -12.23 6.29
N GLY A 350 -43.51 -11.20 5.49
CA GLY A 350 -42.90 -11.41 4.19
C GLY A 350 -41.52 -12.08 4.24
N LYS A 351 -41.05 -12.63 3.14
CA LYS A 351 -39.70 -13.26 3.10
C LYS A 351 -38.55 -12.30 2.84
N VAL A 352 -38.79 -11.07 2.39
CA VAL A 352 -37.74 -10.08 2.12
C VAL A 352 -37.94 -8.85 3.00
N ASN A 353 -36.89 -8.46 3.71
CA ASN A 353 -36.81 -7.23 4.51
C ASN A 353 -38.08 -6.99 5.33
N ARG A 354 -38.52 -8.00 6.09
CA ARG A 354 -39.86 -8.01 6.69
C ARG A 354 -40.09 -6.96 7.76
N TRP A 355 -39.01 -6.44 8.35
CA TRP A 355 -39.04 -5.29 9.26
C TRP A 355 -38.66 -3.98 8.56
N GLY A 356 -38.72 -3.94 7.23
CA GLY A 356 -38.28 -2.82 6.41
C GLY A 356 -36.78 -2.81 6.19
N GLY A 357 -36.34 -2.16 5.12
CA GLY A 357 -34.93 -2.11 4.74
C GLY A 357 -34.37 -0.70 4.70
N ALA A 358 -33.29 -0.52 3.93
CA ALA A 358 -32.49 0.70 3.95
C ALA A 358 -33.18 1.95 3.35
N ILE A 359 -34.26 1.78 2.58
CA ILE A 359 -35.10 2.91 2.14
C ILE A 359 -35.74 3.60 3.36
N ALA A 360 -36.18 2.81 4.34
CA ALA A 360 -36.83 3.30 5.55
C ALA A 360 -35.85 3.55 6.70
N LEU A 361 -34.96 2.59 6.96
CA LEU A 361 -34.02 2.60 8.09
C LEU A 361 -32.74 3.40 7.80
N GLY A 362 -32.40 3.58 6.52
CA GLY A 362 -31.16 4.22 6.09
C GLY A 362 -29.99 3.27 5.82
N HIS A 363 -28.96 3.82 5.16
CA HIS A 363 -27.79 3.07 4.69
C HIS A 363 -26.46 3.73 5.10
N PRO A 364 -26.01 3.58 6.36
CA PRO A 364 -24.64 3.90 6.73
C PRO A 364 -23.72 2.86 6.07
N LEU A 365 -22.98 3.27 5.03
CA LEU A 365 -22.33 2.38 4.06
C LEU A 365 -21.52 1.27 4.74
N GLY A 366 -20.53 1.62 5.57
CA GLY A 366 -19.67 0.67 6.28
C GLY A 366 -20.38 -0.19 7.33
N CYS A 367 -21.48 0.30 7.92
CA CYS A 367 -22.21 -0.34 9.02
C CYS A 367 -23.25 -1.37 8.54
N THR A 368 -23.82 -1.18 7.35
CA THR A 368 -25.06 -1.86 6.94
C THR A 368 -24.96 -3.39 6.92
N GLY A 369 -23.83 -3.93 6.52
CA GLY A 369 -23.63 -5.38 6.50
C GLY A 369 -23.78 -6.05 7.88
N ALA A 370 -23.13 -5.52 8.91
CA ALA A 370 -23.29 -6.01 10.29
C ALA A 370 -24.68 -5.73 10.84
N ARG A 371 -25.31 -4.60 10.44
CA ARG A 371 -26.70 -4.30 10.78
C ARG A 371 -27.66 -5.36 10.25
N LEU A 372 -27.54 -5.76 8.98
CA LEU A 372 -28.42 -6.77 8.36
C LEU A 372 -28.32 -8.12 9.09
N ILE A 373 -27.12 -8.53 9.51
CA ILE A 373 -26.96 -9.75 10.33
C ILE A 373 -27.65 -9.60 11.68
N THR A 374 -27.49 -8.45 12.32
CA THR A 374 -28.10 -8.16 13.63
C THR A 374 -29.63 -8.25 13.54
N THR A 375 -30.23 -7.53 12.58
CA THR A 375 -31.67 -7.56 12.35
C THR A 375 -32.16 -8.96 11.96
N GLY A 376 -31.43 -9.67 11.10
CA GLY A 376 -31.77 -11.05 10.72
C GLY A 376 -31.75 -12.02 11.91
N LEU A 377 -30.75 -11.94 12.78
CA LEU A 377 -30.72 -12.76 14.01
C LEU A 377 -31.91 -12.46 14.93
N ASN A 378 -32.29 -11.19 15.03
CA ASN A 378 -33.41 -10.76 15.86
C ASN A 378 -34.75 -11.25 15.27
N ILE A 379 -34.95 -11.13 13.96
CA ILE A 379 -36.09 -11.73 13.25
C ILE A 379 -36.17 -13.23 13.54
N ALA A 380 -35.09 -13.97 13.31
CA ALA A 380 -35.06 -15.42 13.52
C ALA A 380 -35.36 -15.81 14.97
N LYS A 381 -34.92 -15.00 15.94
CA LYS A 381 -35.24 -15.19 17.36
C LYS A 381 -36.73 -15.02 17.64
N HIS A 382 -37.38 -14.03 17.02
CA HIS A 382 -38.81 -13.75 17.19
C HIS A 382 -39.72 -14.71 16.41
N SER A 383 -39.33 -15.13 15.22
CA SER A 383 -40.10 -16.04 14.36
C SER A 383 -39.80 -17.52 14.61
N ASN A 384 -38.75 -17.83 15.37
CA ASN A 384 -38.20 -19.18 15.57
C ASN A 384 -37.74 -19.86 14.26
N GLU A 385 -37.53 -19.10 13.18
CA GLU A 385 -36.90 -19.55 11.95
C GLU A 385 -35.40 -19.82 12.16
N LYS A 386 -34.76 -20.51 11.22
CA LYS A 386 -33.43 -21.10 11.43
C LYS A 386 -32.38 -20.68 10.41
N VAL A 387 -32.77 -20.38 9.18
CA VAL A 387 -31.86 -20.14 8.07
C VAL A 387 -32.26 -18.86 7.33
N PHE A 388 -31.36 -17.88 7.32
CA PHE A 388 -31.58 -16.64 6.58
C PHE A 388 -30.32 -16.24 5.81
N VAL A 389 -30.51 -15.38 4.80
CA VAL A 389 -29.42 -14.84 3.98
C VAL A 389 -29.40 -13.32 4.10
N THR A 390 -28.21 -12.76 4.27
CA THR A 390 -27.97 -11.31 4.14
C THR A 390 -27.21 -11.05 2.85
N SER A 391 -27.61 -10.03 2.09
CA SER A 391 -26.98 -9.71 0.81
C SER A 391 -26.99 -8.21 0.53
N ILE A 392 -25.96 -7.74 -0.17
CA ILE A 392 -25.76 -6.33 -0.46
C ILE A 392 -25.08 -6.15 -1.81
N ASP A 393 -25.53 -5.14 -2.56
CA ASP A 393 -24.98 -4.72 -3.82
C ASP A 393 -23.65 -3.95 -3.65
N ARG A 394 -22.81 -3.94 -4.69
CA ARG A 394 -21.55 -3.21 -4.69
C ARG A 394 -21.07 -2.90 -6.10
N LYS A 395 -20.36 -1.79 -6.23
CA LYS A 395 -19.61 -1.44 -7.43
C LYS A 395 -18.34 -2.28 -7.58
N ARG A 396 -18.20 -3.00 -8.69
CA ARG A 396 -16.95 -3.61 -9.18
C ARG A 396 -17.03 -3.76 -10.71
N ALA A 397 -15.92 -4.03 -11.39
CA ALA A 397 -15.88 -4.36 -12.81
C ALA A 397 -15.76 -5.87 -13.05
N ARG A 398 -16.68 -6.44 -13.85
CA ARG A 398 -16.49 -7.66 -14.66
C ARG A 398 -17.53 -7.73 -15.78
N GLU A 399 -17.15 -8.32 -16.92
CA GLU A 399 -17.97 -8.53 -18.13
C GLU A 399 -19.21 -9.41 -17.89
N ASP A 400 -20.30 -9.04 -18.56
CA ASP A 400 -21.43 -9.93 -18.86
C ASP A 400 -21.02 -10.82 -20.05
N GLN A 401 -21.06 -12.14 -19.87
CA GLN A 401 -21.35 -13.05 -20.98
C GLN A 401 -22.87 -13.14 -21.05
N GLU A 402 -23.41 -12.94 -22.25
CA GLU A 402 -24.84 -12.88 -22.56
C GLU A 402 -25.61 -14.06 -21.94
N ASP A 403 -26.81 -13.75 -21.46
CA ASP A 403 -27.80 -14.67 -20.92
C ASP A 403 -28.00 -15.89 -21.85
N GLN A 404 -27.59 -17.07 -21.42
CA GLN A 404 -28.14 -18.33 -21.90
C GLN A 404 -29.01 -18.92 -20.79
N GLU A 405 -30.32 -18.92 -21.05
CA GLU A 405 -31.34 -19.59 -20.27
C GLU A 405 -30.96 -21.07 -20.08
N TYR A 406 -31.03 -21.53 -18.83
CA TYR A 406 -31.07 -22.95 -18.51
C TYR A 406 -32.50 -23.42 -18.75
N GLU A 407 -32.76 -23.98 -19.91
CA GLU A 407 -33.86 -24.95 -20.08
C GLU A 407 -33.31 -26.35 -19.75
N GLU A 408 -33.84 -26.96 -18.69
CA GLU A 408 -33.75 -28.39 -18.43
C GLU A 408 -34.91 -29.07 -19.19
N ASP A 409 -34.61 -30.07 -20.03
CA ASP A 409 -35.30 -31.39 -20.10
C ASP A 409 -34.77 -32.25 -21.28
N PRO A 410 -35.09 -33.55 -21.41
CA PRO A 410 -34.31 -34.66 -20.85
C PRO A 410 -33.80 -35.62 -21.96
N ASP A 411 -33.02 -36.62 -21.54
CA ASP A 411 -32.75 -37.94 -22.14
C ASP A 411 -32.58 -38.17 -23.68
N ASP A 412 -31.81 -39.23 -23.95
CA ASP A 412 -31.70 -39.98 -25.20
C ASP A 412 -30.77 -39.51 -26.34
N GLY A 413 -29.77 -40.36 -26.62
CA GLY A 413 -29.60 -40.90 -27.97
C GLY A 413 -28.49 -40.35 -28.87
N GLU A 414 -27.36 -41.06 -28.87
CA GLU A 414 -26.54 -41.49 -30.02
C GLU A 414 -26.26 -40.59 -31.26
N GLU A 415 -24.95 -40.55 -31.57
CA GLU A 415 -24.31 -40.59 -32.90
C GLU A 415 -24.43 -39.43 -33.93
N ALA A 416 -23.30 -38.72 -34.04
CA ALA A 416 -22.45 -38.58 -35.24
C ALA A 416 -22.98 -38.02 -36.60
N VAL A 417 -22.64 -36.74 -36.86
CA VAL A 417 -22.03 -36.12 -38.09
C VAL A 417 -22.77 -36.28 -39.46
N PRO A 418 -22.44 -35.63 -40.61
CA PRO A 418 -21.99 -34.27 -41.00
C PRO A 418 -22.94 -33.57 -42.04
N LYS A 419 -22.71 -32.28 -42.38
CA LYS A 419 -22.27 -31.83 -43.75
C LYS A 419 -22.35 -30.31 -44.00
N ARG A 420 -21.19 -29.82 -44.44
CA ARG A 420 -20.85 -28.63 -45.26
C ARG A 420 -21.95 -28.09 -46.20
N LYS A 421 -21.98 -26.75 -46.40
CA LYS A 421 -21.50 -26.06 -47.64
C LYS A 421 -21.69 -24.52 -47.61
N LYS A 422 -20.56 -23.79 -47.71
CA LYS A 422 -20.19 -22.77 -48.75
C LYS A 422 -21.33 -21.84 -49.27
N LYS A 423 -21.15 -20.51 -49.40
CA LYS A 423 -20.19 -19.83 -50.32
C LYS A 423 -20.36 -18.28 -50.31
N LYS A 424 -19.24 -17.60 -50.63
CA LYS A 424 -19.06 -16.38 -51.47
C LYS A 424 -19.36 -14.99 -50.84
N SER A 425 -18.34 -14.16 -50.55
CA SER A 425 -17.45 -13.34 -51.43
C SER A 425 -18.05 -11.96 -51.76
N LYS A 426 -17.38 -10.81 -51.57
CA LYS A 426 -16.29 -10.31 -52.44
C LYS A 426 -15.71 -8.97 -51.91
N LYS A 427 -14.37 -8.84 -52.04
CA LYS A 427 -13.54 -7.71 -52.58
C LYS A 427 -13.66 -6.31 -51.94
N ALA A 428 -12.64 -5.45 -51.87
CA ALA A 428 -11.22 -5.43 -52.27
C ALA A 428 -10.59 -4.16 -51.61
N ALA A 429 -9.40 -4.25 -51.01
CA ALA A 429 -8.07 -3.87 -51.52
C ALA A 429 -7.68 -2.38 -51.34
N SER A 430 -6.53 -2.13 -50.71
CA SER A 430 -5.29 -1.82 -51.45
C SER A 430 -4.06 -1.69 -50.53
N SER A 431 -3.07 -2.58 -50.74
CA SER A 431 -1.64 -2.32 -50.99
C SER A 431 -0.91 -1.22 -50.19
N LYS A 432 0.31 -1.40 -49.63
CA LYS A 432 1.56 -1.58 -50.38
C LYS A 432 2.76 -1.85 -49.43
N SER A 433 3.53 -2.89 -49.81
CA SER A 433 4.99 -2.91 -50.02
C SER A 433 6.02 -2.85 -48.89
N ASN A 434 6.88 -3.88 -48.92
CA ASN A 434 8.35 -3.81 -49.08
C ASN A 434 9.27 -3.84 -47.84
N VAL A 435 9.88 -5.00 -47.55
CA VAL A 435 11.20 -5.45 -48.06
C VAL A 435 11.78 -6.47 -47.06
N ALA A 436 12.19 -7.63 -47.60
CA ALA A 436 13.06 -8.58 -46.94
C ALA A 436 14.51 -8.32 -47.37
N LEU A 437 15.45 -8.36 -46.42
CA LEU A 437 16.87 -8.55 -46.69
C LEU A 437 17.45 -9.59 -45.72
N SER A 438 17.76 -10.73 -46.33
CA SER A 438 18.84 -11.70 -46.07
C SER A 438 19.68 -11.59 -44.79
N GLY A 439 19.65 -12.68 -43.99
CA GLY A 439 20.77 -13.60 -43.80
C GLY A 439 22.08 -13.11 -43.17
N GLN A 440 22.40 -13.65 -41.99
CA GLN A 440 23.66 -14.36 -41.75
C GLN A 440 23.65 -15.05 -40.38
N ASP A 441 23.85 -16.36 -40.41
CA ASP A 441 24.15 -17.21 -39.26
C ASP A 441 25.48 -16.82 -38.61
N LYS A 442 25.46 -16.66 -37.28
CA LYS A 442 26.61 -16.93 -36.43
C LYS A 442 26.16 -17.75 -35.22
N GLN A 443 26.55 -19.03 -35.25
CA GLN A 443 26.61 -19.89 -34.09
C GLN A 443 27.49 -19.23 -33.02
N SER A 444 26.94 -19.04 -31.82
CA SER A 444 27.73 -19.00 -30.60
C SER A 444 26.99 -19.79 -29.52
N SER A 445 27.69 -20.82 -29.08
CA SER A 445 27.35 -21.75 -28.02
C SER A 445 27.29 -21.02 -26.67
N GLY A 446 26.13 -21.11 -26.02
CA GLY A 446 25.93 -20.68 -24.64
C GLY A 446 24.56 -21.13 -24.17
N SER A 447 24.51 -22.24 -23.44
CA SER A 447 23.27 -22.81 -22.88
C SER A 447 22.70 -21.87 -21.82
N SER A 448 21.90 -20.90 -22.25
CA SER A 448 20.93 -20.25 -21.37
C SER A 448 19.58 -20.89 -21.65
N THR A 449 19.05 -21.63 -20.68
CA THR A 449 17.66 -22.07 -20.66
C THR A 449 16.79 -20.81 -20.60
N LYS A 450 16.44 -20.27 -21.78
CA LYS A 450 15.44 -19.20 -21.93
C LYS A 450 14.14 -19.72 -21.32
N ARG A 451 13.82 -19.28 -20.10
CA ARG A 451 12.50 -19.49 -19.48
C ARG A 451 11.42 -19.07 -20.49
N GLN A 452 10.72 -20.05 -21.06
CA GLN A 452 9.63 -19.80 -21.99
C GLN A 452 8.58 -18.92 -21.30
N ARG A 453 8.13 -17.89 -22.01
CA ARG A 453 7.06 -17.02 -21.54
C ARG A 453 5.79 -17.86 -21.38
N MET A 454 5.14 -17.73 -20.22
CA MET A 454 3.89 -18.42 -19.91
C MET A 454 2.89 -18.27 -21.08
N PRO A 455 2.32 -19.38 -21.61
CA PRO A 455 1.39 -19.36 -22.73
C PRO A 455 0.17 -18.49 -22.43
N GLU A 456 -0.37 -17.86 -23.47
CA GLU A 456 -1.40 -16.83 -23.36
C GLU A 456 -2.67 -17.32 -22.65
N GLN A 457 -3.01 -18.60 -22.84
CA GLN A 457 -4.13 -19.29 -22.18
C GLN A 457 -4.01 -19.36 -20.64
N PHE A 458 -2.79 -19.29 -20.09
CA PHE A 458 -2.56 -19.32 -18.64
C PHE A 458 -2.36 -17.93 -18.03
N ARG A 459 -2.24 -16.86 -18.84
CA ARG A 459 -2.03 -15.48 -18.35
C ARG A 459 -3.27 -14.87 -17.70
N LYS A 460 -4.47 -15.41 -17.97
CA LYS A 460 -5.76 -14.89 -17.45
C LYS A 460 -6.21 -15.55 -16.14
N VAL A 461 -5.49 -16.54 -15.60
CA VAL A 461 -5.85 -17.21 -14.35
C VAL A 461 -5.27 -16.43 -13.15
N ARG A 462 -6.09 -15.59 -12.49
CA ARG A 462 -5.75 -14.95 -11.21
C ARG A 462 -6.78 -15.29 -10.14
N GLY A 463 -6.34 -15.97 -9.07
CA GLY A 463 -7.12 -16.29 -7.87
C GLY A 463 -6.41 -17.37 -7.02
N ARG A 464 -6.65 -17.39 -5.69
CA ARG A 464 -5.95 -18.29 -4.74
C ARG A 464 -6.19 -19.81 -4.96
N LEU A 465 -7.14 -20.21 -5.81
CA LEU A 465 -7.50 -21.62 -6.03
C LEU A 465 -7.79 -22.00 -7.50
N GLY A 466 -7.92 -21.04 -8.44
CA GLY A 466 -8.42 -21.33 -9.79
C GLY A 466 -7.45 -22.13 -10.69
N LEU A 467 -6.13 -21.98 -10.47
CA LEU A 467 -5.13 -22.78 -11.19
C LEU A 467 -4.99 -24.18 -10.57
N LEU A 468 -5.11 -24.28 -9.24
CA LEU A 468 -4.95 -25.52 -8.48
C LEU A 468 -6.14 -26.45 -8.58
N GLU A 469 -7.36 -25.91 -8.61
CA GLU A 469 -8.58 -26.72 -8.80
C GLU A 469 -8.62 -27.36 -10.20
N LYS A 470 -8.10 -26.65 -11.22
CA LYS A 470 -7.93 -27.22 -12.56
C LYS A 470 -6.77 -28.20 -12.64
N LEU A 471 -5.59 -27.86 -12.09
CA LEU A 471 -4.44 -28.77 -12.02
C LEU A 471 -4.81 -30.08 -11.32
N ALA A 472 -5.51 -30.03 -10.19
CA ALA A 472 -5.89 -31.22 -9.43
C ALA A 472 -7.02 -32.05 -10.07
N LYS A 473 -7.82 -31.47 -10.98
CA LYS A 473 -8.93 -32.17 -11.68
C LYS A 473 -8.54 -32.65 -13.08
N GLU A 474 -7.66 -31.93 -13.77
CA GLU A 474 -7.34 -32.14 -15.19
C GLU A 474 -5.95 -32.76 -15.41
N VAL A 475 -5.02 -32.65 -14.43
CA VAL A 475 -3.67 -33.18 -14.54
C VAL A 475 -3.47 -34.32 -13.53
N PRO A 476 -3.10 -35.52 -14.00
CA PRO A 476 -2.75 -36.63 -13.12
C PRO A 476 -1.66 -36.26 -12.10
N LEU A 477 -1.82 -36.73 -10.86
CA LEU A 477 -0.94 -36.35 -9.73
C LEU A 477 0.53 -36.71 -10.00
N ASP A 478 0.79 -37.83 -10.67
CA ASP A 478 2.10 -38.27 -11.15
C ASP A 478 2.78 -37.23 -12.06
N VAL A 479 2.05 -36.61 -12.98
CA VAL A 479 2.59 -35.55 -13.85
C VAL A 479 2.94 -34.31 -13.04
N ILE A 480 2.13 -33.95 -12.03
CA ILE A 480 2.40 -32.81 -11.15
C ILE A 480 3.65 -33.07 -10.30
N LEU A 481 3.78 -34.26 -9.73
CA LEU A 481 4.95 -34.64 -8.93
C LEU A 481 6.23 -34.70 -9.78
N GLU A 482 6.13 -35.15 -11.03
CA GLU A 482 7.23 -35.10 -12.01
C GLU A 482 7.62 -33.65 -12.33
N ILE A 483 6.66 -32.74 -12.53
CA ILE A 483 6.95 -31.31 -12.72
C ILE A 483 7.70 -30.73 -11.52
N PHE A 484 7.34 -31.13 -10.30
CA PHE A 484 8.02 -30.64 -9.08
C PHE A 484 9.50 -31.05 -9.03
N CYS A 485 9.87 -32.18 -9.61
CA CYS A 485 11.28 -32.61 -9.71
C CYS A 485 12.14 -31.65 -10.56
N TYR A 486 11.55 -30.88 -11.48
CA TYR A 486 12.27 -29.88 -12.31
C TYR A 486 12.39 -28.50 -11.65
N LEU A 487 11.87 -28.32 -10.43
CA LEU A 487 11.89 -27.05 -9.73
C LEU A 487 13.09 -26.96 -8.77
N GLU A 488 13.58 -25.74 -8.53
CA GLU A 488 14.55 -25.50 -7.46
C GLU A 488 13.88 -25.68 -6.08
N PRO A 489 14.62 -26.10 -5.04
CA PRO A 489 14.06 -26.24 -3.68
C PRO A 489 13.43 -24.95 -3.16
N GLY A 490 13.98 -23.78 -3.52
CA GLY A 490 13.38 -22.50 -3.17
C GLY A 490 12.01 -22.24 -3.82
N ASP A 491 11.76 -22.80 -5.00
CA ASP A 491 10.47 -22.70 -5.68
C ASP A 491 9.46 -23.68 -5.09
N LEU A 492 9.89 -24.87 -4.69
CA LEU A 492 9.06 -25.81 -3.91
C LEU A 492 8.60 -25.21 -2.58
N LEU A 493 9.48 -24.50 -1.86
CA LEU A 493 9.11 -23.78 -0.63
C LEU A 493 8.05 -22.70 -0.88
N ARG A 494 8.14 -21.98 -2.00
CA ARG A 494 7.15 -20.96 -2.38
C ARG A 494 5.82 -21.62 -2.74
N LEU A 495 5.85 -22.70 -3.51
CA LEU A 495 4.65 -23.48 -3.88
C LEU A 495 3.94 -24.01 -2.64
N ALA A 496 4.68 -24.58 -1.69
CA ALA A 496 4.15 -25.05 -0.41
C ALA A 496 3.50 -23.94 0.44
N ARG A 497 3.71 -22.65 0.11
CA ARG A 497 3.06 -21.52 0.78
C ARG A 497 1.85 -20.97 0.02
N THR A 498 1.64 -21.42 -1.21
CA THR A 498 0.52 -20.93 -2.04
C THR A 498 -0.82 -21.56 -1.66
N SER A 499 -0.84 -22.80 -1.19
CA SER A 499 -2.03 -23.50 -0.71
C SER A 499 -1.70 -24.49 0.39
N ARG A 500 -2.74 -24.86 1.16
CA ARG A 500 -2.64 -25.91 2.18
C ARG A 500 -2.37 -27.28 1.55
N ASP A 501 -3.05 -27.61 0.45
CA ASP A 501 -2.90 -28.92 -0.20
C ASP A 501 -1.48 -29.13 -0.73
N LEU A 502 -0.88 -28.11 -1.37
CA LEU A 502 0.51 -28.18 -1.81
C LEU A 502 1.49 -28.24 -0.64
N ARG A 503 1.15 -27.57 0.48
CA ARG A 503 1.94 -27.68 1.70
C ARG A 503 1.93 -29.10 2.24
N ASP A 504 0.75 -29.69 2.35
CA ASP A 504 0.56 -31.02 2.92
C ASP A 504 1.21 -32.10 2.04
N ILE A 505 1.16 -31.94 0.71
CA ILE A 505 1.90 -32.79 -0.24
C ILE A 505 3.41 -32.57 -0.08
N LEU A 506 3.91 -31.35 -0.32
CA LEU A 506 5.35 -31.10 -0.39
C LEU A 506 6.06 -31.25 0.95
N MET A 507 5.40 -30.99 2.08
CA MET A 507 6.02 -31.13 3.41
C MET A 507 5.85 -32.53 4.00
N SER A 508 5.14 -33.43 3.32
CA SER A 508 5.04 -34.84 3.72
C SER A 508 6.37 -35.56 3.50
N LYS A 509 6.63 -36.56 4.37
CA LYS A 509 7.75 -37.50 4.20
C LYS A 509 7.70 -38.25 2.86
N SER A 510 6.51 -38.44 2.29
CA SER A 510 6.34 -39.09 0.97
C SER A 510 6.94 -38.30 -0.18
N SER A 511 7.19 -36.99 -0.02
CA SER A 511 7.77 -36.13 -1.05
C SER A 511 9.28 -35.96 -0.93
N GLU A 512 9.95 -36.70 -0.06
CA GLU A 512 11.41 -36.63 0.14
C GLU A 512 12.19 -36.85 -1.16
N SER A 513 11.76 -37.77 -2.03
CA SER A 513 12.38 -38.01 -3.34
C SER A 513 12.31 -36.79 -4.25
N ILE A 514 11.21 -36.06 -4.24
CA ILE A 514 11.01 -34.84 -5.04
C ILE A 514 11.98 -33.76 -4.59
N TRP A 515 12.12 -33.55 -3.28
CA TRP A 515 13.07 -32.59 -2.75
C TRP A 515 14.52 -32.95 -3.05
N ARG A 516 14.86 -34.25 -2.99
CA ARG A 516 16.20 -34.73 -3.32
C ARG A 516 16.54 -34.45 -4.79
N ILE A 517 15.63 -34.76 -5.71
CA ILE A 517 15.82 -34.51 -7.15
C ILE A 517 15.90 -32.99 -7.41
N ALA A 518 15.00 -32.20 -6.82
CA ALA A 518 15.04 -30.74 -6.89
C ALA A 518 16.37 -30.17 -6.39
N ARG A 519 16.93 -30.73 -5.31
CA ARG A 519 18.23 -30.33 -4.78
C ARG A 519 19.36 -30.62 -5.76
N GLU A 520 19.32 -31.76 -6.44
CA GLU A 520 20.31 -32.17 -7.45
C GLU A 520 20.33 -31.26 -8.69
N THR A 521 19.22 -30.55 -8.98
CA THR A 521 19.20 -29.55 -10.06
C THR A 521 20.04 -28.30 -9.76
N VAL A 522 20.42 -28.08 -8.50
CA VAL A 522 21.17 -26.89 -8.08
C VAL A 522 22.67 -27.18 -8.17
N GLU A 523 23.31 -26.55 -9.16
CA GLU A 523 24.74 -26.73 -9.41
C GLU A 523 25.60 -26.40 -8.18
N HIS A 524 26.56 -27.27 -7.89
CA HIS A 524 27.54 -27.16 -6.79
C HIS A 524 26.94 -27.03 -5.37
N LEU A 525 25.66 -27.36 -5.16
CA LEU A 525 25.05 -27.28 -3.85
C LEU A 525 25.63 -28.34 -2.89
N PRO A 526 26.06 -27.97 -1.67
CA PRO A 526 26.59 -28.94 -0.71
C PRO A 526 25.55 -29.99 -0.31
N PRO A 527 25.97 -31.22 0.01
CA PRO A 527 25.07 -32.30 0.39
C PRO A 527 24.28 -31.94 1.64
N ARG A 528 23.04 -32.43 1.73
CA ARG A 528 22.19 -32.29 2.93
C ARG A 528 22.91 -32.93 4.12
N PRO A 529 23.04 -32.23 5.26
CA PRO A 529 23.63 -32.81 6.45
C PRO A 529 22.62 -33.72 7.16
N ASP A 530 23.10 -34.72 7.88
CA ASP A 530 22.23 -35.76 8.46
C ASP A 530 21.25 -35.23 9.50
N ASP A 531 21.56 -34.12 10.14
CA ASP A 531 20.76 -33.45 11.18
C ASP A 531 19.57 -32.63 10.65
N LEU A 532 19.45 -32.44 9.33
CA LEU A 532 18.34 -31.67 8.71
C LEU A 532 17.65 -32.46 7.62
N ASN A 533 16.31 -32.51 7.60
CA ASN A 533 15.60 -33.05 6.44
C ASN A 533 15.66 -32.09 5.22
N GLU A 534 15.26 -32.57 4.04
CA GLU A 534 15.37 -31.78 2.79
C GLU A 534 14.59 -30.43 2.86
N PRO A 535 13.33 -30.35 3.33
CA PRO A 535 12.66 -29.06 3.53
C PRO A 535 13.36 -28.12 4.51
N GLN A 536 13.88 -28.63 5.63
CA GLN A 536 14.63 -27.83 6.61
C GLN A 536 15.92 -27.27 6.02
N TYR A 537 16.64 -28.09 5.24
CA TYR A 537 17.85 -27.65 4.56
C TYR A 537 17.53 -26.61 3.47
N ALA A 538 16.49 -26.83 2.68
CA ALA A 538 16.00 -25.86 1.72
C ALA A 538 15.61 -24.53 2.40
N HIS A 539 14.94 -24.59 3.55
CA HIS A 539 14.61 -23.39 4.35
C HIS A 539 15.86 -22.62 4.74
N LEU A 540 16.89 -23.31 5.25
CA LEU A 540 18.16 -22.67 5.61
C LEU A 540 18.83 -22.01 4.40
N LEU A 541 18.77 -22.63 3.21
CA LEU A 541 19.46 -22.17 2.01
C LEU A 541 18.75 -21.01 1.28
N PHE A 542 17.41 -21.07 1.14
CA PHE A 542 16.66 -20.23 0.19
C PHE A 542 15.71 -19.22 0.83
N GLU A 543 15.34 -19.39 2.10
CA GLU A 543 14.49 -18.42 2.78
C GLU A 543 15.25 -17.16 3.20
N SER A 544 14.49 -16.11 3.52
CA SER A 544 15.05 -14.81 3.88
C SER A 544 14.50 -14.23 5.17
N TYR A 545 13.80 -15.01 6.01
CA TYR A 545 13.35 -14.51 7.32
C TYR A 545 14.35 -14.86 8.43
N CYS A 546 14.29 -14.11 9.52
CA CYS A 546 15.09 -14.38 10.72
C CYS A 546 14.40 -15.45 11.58
N HIS A 547 15.09 -16.52 11.98
CA HIS A 547 14.50 -17.59 12.81
C HIS A 547 14.18 -17.12 14.23
N ILE A 548 14.87 -16.07 14.71
CA ILE A 548 14.67 -15.49 16.04
C ILE A 548 13.45 -14.54 16.05
N CYS A 549 13.53 -13.40 15.37
CA CYS A 549 12.44 -12.41 15.41
C CYS A 549 11.32 -12.64 14.39
N ARG A 550 11.42 -13.66 13.52
CA ARG A 550 10.46 -13.99 12.44
C ARG A 550 10.12 -12.87 11.47
N HIS A 551 10.87 -11.76 11.52
CA HIS A 551 10.66 -10.64 10.62
C HIS A 551 10.93 -11.09 9.17
N SER A 552 9.98 -10.76 8.29
CA SER A 552 9.97 -11.15 6.87
C SER A 552 10.87 -10.27 5.98
N GLY A 553 11.62 -9.33 6.57
CA GLY A 553 12.65 -8.56 5.87
C GLY A 553 13.84 -9.42 5.44
N ARG A 554 14.61 -8.99 4.43
CA ARG A 554 15.74 -9.74 3.84
C ARG A 554 16.86 -10.04 4.85
N CYS A 555 16.75 -11.18 5.53
CA CYS A 555 17.76 -11.76 6.40
C CYS A 555 18.78 -12.56 5.55
N GLU A 556 19.82 -11.87 5.10
CA GLU A 556 20.89 -12.47 4.29
C GLU A 556 21.93 -13.23 5.12
N THR A 557 21.98 -13.00 6.44
CA THR A 557 22.97 -13.61 7.32
C THR A 557 22.55 -15.03 7.71
N VAL A 558 23.36 -16.01 7.29
CA VAL A 558 23.26 -17.41 7.69
C VAL A 558 24.40 -17.74 8.66
N LEU A 559 24.03 -18.29 9.81
CA LEU A 559 24.91 -18.85 10.83
C LEU A 559 24.99 -20.36 10.57
N TRP A 560 25.91 -20.77 9.71
CA TRP A 560 26.02 -22.12 9.17
C TRP A 560 26.36 -23.16 10.24
N ASN A 561 27.24 -22.82 11.18
CA ASN A 561 27.57 -23.72 12.30
C ASN A 561 26.42 -23.85 13.31
N PHE A 562 25.46 -22.93 13.30
CA PHE A 562 24.26 -22.98 14.14
C PHE A 562 23.01 -23.45 13.37
N ARG A 563 23.15 -23.81 12.08
CA ARG A 563 22.05 -24.24 11.19
C ARG A 563 20.87 -23.26 11.16
N MET A 564 21.14 -21.95 11.21
CA MET A 564 20.06 -20.96 11.30
C MET A 564 20.38 -19.64 10.62
N ARG A 565 19.34 -18.87 10.32
CA ARG A 565 19.39 -17.46 9.91
C ARG A 565 19.01 -16.54 11.06
N ALA A 566 19.80 -15.50 11.27
CA ALA A 566 19.53 -14.47 12.26
C ALA A 566 19.88 -13.10 11.68
N CYS A 567 19.00 -12.12 11.81
CA CYS A 567 19.33 -10.76 11.39
C CYS A 567 20.48 -10.24 12.27
N LYS A 568 21.25 -9.27 11.77
CA LYS A 568 22.43 -8.75 12.47
C LYS A 568 22.16 -8.38 13.94
N LYS A 569 21.01 -7.74 14.21
CA LYS A 569 20.57 -7.39 15.56
C LYS A 569 20.35 -8.63 16.41
N CYS A 570 19.45 -9.52 16.00
CA CYS A 570 19.15 -10.75 16.75
C CYS A 570 20.40 -11.62 16.95
N ALA A 571 21.29 -11.70 15.97
CA ALA A 571 22.51 -12.48 16.07
C ALA A 571 23.46 -11.93 17.16
N LEU A 572 23.59 -10.61 17.27
CA LEU A 572 24.41 -9.96 18.30
C LEU A 572 23.75 -9.97 19.68
N ASP A 573 22.42 -9.84 19.73
CA ASP A 573 21.66 -9.81 20.98
C ASP A 573 21.51 -11.21 21.60
N THR A 574 21.46 -12.26 20.77
CA THR A 574 21.16 -13.64 21.21
C THR A 574 22.41 -14.47 21.45
N PHE A 575 23.45 -14.31 20.63
CA PHE A 575 24.64 -15.17 20.70
C PHE A 575 25.78 -14.46 21.42
N PRO A 576 26.14 -14.91 22.64
CA PRO A 576 27.19 -14.26 23.41
C PRO A 576 28.56 -14.42 22.72
N PRO A 577 29.46 -13.43 22.87
CA PRO A 577 30.85 -13.56 22.44
C PRO A 577 31.51 -14.79 23.06
N HIS A 578 32.42 -15.44 22.35
CA HIS A 578 33.10 -16.65 22.88
C HIS A 578 33.92 -16.42 24.16
N TRP A 579 34.25 -15.16 24.48
CA TRP A 579 34.95 -14.73 25.70
C TRP A 579 34.00 -14.21 26.79
N ASP A 580 32.69 -14.21 26.54
CA ASP A 580 31.71 -13.78 27.52
C ASP A 580 31.77 -14.65 28.78
N GLN A 581 31.82 -14.01 29.95
CA GLN A 581 32.02 -14.70 31.21
C GLN A 581 30.83 -15.60 31.57
N GLN A 582 29.60 -15.24 31.22
CA GLN A 582 28.43 -16.08 31.47
C GLN A 582 28.45 -17.30 30.54
N TYR A 583 28.79 -17.12 29.27
CA TYR A 583 28.96 -18.23 28.33
C TYR A 583 30.09 -19.18 28.76
N THR A 584 31.19 -18.62 29.23
CA THR A 584 32.41 -19.33 29.63
C THR A 584 32.20 -20.05 30.97
N SER A 585 31.63 -19.41 31.98
CA SER A 585 31.39 -20.05 33.29
C SER A 585 30.32 -21.14 33.24
N ALA A 586 29.41 -21.10 32.26
CA ALA A 586 28.33 -22.08 32.13
C ALA A 586 28.78 -23.49 31.72
N GLN A 587 30.00 -23.65 31.18
CA GLN A 587 30.45 -24.88 30.50
C GLN A 587 31.48 -25.67 31.31
N PRO A 588 31.43 -27.02 31.29
CA PRO A 588 32.52 -27.86 31.82
C PRO A 588 33.87 -27.53 31.18
N LEU A 589 34.96 -27.58 31.96
CA LEU A 589 36.32 -27.29 31.48
C LEU A 589 36.70 -28.15 30.26
N ALA A 590 36.31 -29.42 30.30
CA ALA A 590 36.54 -30.39 29.24
C ALA A 590 35.97 -29.95 27.87
N PHE A 591 34.93 -29.11 27.82
CA PHE A 591 34.36 -28.64 26.55
C PHE A 591 35.31 -27.68 25.84
N ARG A 592 36.01 -26.83 26.60
CA ARG A 592 36.96 -25.85 26.06
C ARG A 592 38.28 -26.49 25.68
N GLU A 593 38.80 -27.38 26.51
CA GLU A 593 40.02 -28.14 26.23
C GLU A 593 39.87 -29.00 24.98
N ASN A 594 38.70 -29.61 24.80
CA ASN A 594 38.45 -30.51 23.68
C ASN A 594 37.78 -29.83 22.48
N ASN A 595 37.46 -28.54 22.59
CA ASN A 595 36.87 -27.69 21.55
C ASN A 595 35.67 -28.37 20.87
N ILE A 596 34.63 -28.73 21.62
CA ILE A 596 33.46 -29.47 21.08
C ILE A 596 32.26 -28.58 20.72
N LEU A 597 32.22 -27.32 21.17
CA LEU A 597 31.09 -26.42 20.91
C LEU A 597 31.23 -25.65 19.59
N PRO A 598 30.21 -25.65 18.72
CA PRO A 598 30.24 -24.87 17.50
C PRO A 598 30.31 -23.38 17.81
N THR A 599 30.98 -22.63 16.94
CA THR A 599 31.09 -21.17 17.05
C THR A 599 30.84 -20.53 15.69
N GLU A 600 30.33 -19.30 15.67
CA GLU A 600 30.14 -18.53 14.45
C GLU A 600 30.89 -17.22 14.44
N SER A 601 31.12 -16.67 13.25
CA SER A 601 31.72 -15.36 13.04
C SER A 601 30.70 -14.36 12.49
N ILE A 602 30.31 -13.38 13.30
CA ILE A 602 29.33 -12.35 12.92
C ILE A 602 30.05 -11.03 12.61
N LYS A 603 29.66 -10.36 11.52
CA LYS A 603 30.14 -9.00 11.20
C LYS A 603 29.56 -7.97 12.16
N ARG A 604 30.37 -7.39 13.04
CA ARG A 604 29.95 -6.32 13.96
C ARG A 604 29.98 -4.95 13.25
N THR A 605 31.06 -4.66 12.54
CA THR A 605 31.25 -3.44 11.72
C THR A 605 31.77 -3.82 10.32
N SER A 606 32.00 -2.84 9.44
CA SER A 606 32.61 -3.07 8.12
C SER A 606 34.00 -3.73 8.20
N HIS A 607 34.71 -3.58 9.31
CA HIS A 607 36.11 -4.02 9.46
C HIS A 607 36.36 -4.98 10.64
N ARG A 608 35.34 -5.35 11.43
CA ARG A 608 35.51 -6.26 12.58
C ARG A 608 34.46 -7.36 12.60
N ASN A 609 34.96 -8.60 12.69
CA ASN A 609 34.18 -9.80 12.97
C ASN A 609 34.26 -10.15 14.46
N GLN A 610 33.21 -10.76 14.97
CA GLN A 610 33.13 -11.23 16.35
C GLN A 610 32.78 -12.72 16.35
N ARG A 611 33.60 -13.53 17.04
CA ARG A 611 33.27 -14.94 17.29
C ARG A 611 32.27 -15.06 18.43
N VAL A 612 31.16 -15.72 18.16
CA VAL A 612 30.05 -15.95 19.09
C VAL A 612 29.82 -17.44 19.32
N GLY A 613 29.25 -17.77 20.48
CA GLY A 613 28.82 -19.10 20.85
C GLY A 613 27.29 -19.21 20.95
N ASN A 614 26.78 -20.44 20.98
CA ASN A 614 25.36 -20.71 21.16
C ASN A 614 25.12 -21.32 22.56
N LEU A 615 24.43 -20.57 23.42
CA LEU A 615 24.18 -20.97 24.81
C LEU A 615 23.22 -22.15 24.92
N GLU A 616 22.24 -22.26 24.02
CA GLU A 616 21.28 -23.36 24.00
C GLU A 616 21.98 -24.69 23.69
N ILE A 617 22.87 -24.70 22.70
CA ILE A 617 23.69 -25.88 22.37
C ILE A 617 24.60 -26.24 23.55
N ALA A 618 25.24 -25.25 24.16
CA ALA A 618 26.13 -25.45 25.30
C ALA A 618 25.40 -26.08 26.51
N ASN A 619 24.20 -25.58 26.84
CA ASN A 619 23.39 -26.09 27.93
C ASN A 619 22.89 -27.52 27.67
N ARG A 620 22.46 -27.82 26.44
CA ARG A 620 22.07 -29.18 26.05
C ARG A 620 23.23 -30.16 26.18
N TYR A 621 24.39 -29.80 25.65
CA TYR A 621 25.60 -30.62 25.74
C TYR A 621 26.05 -30.83 27.18
N LYS A 622 25.92 -29.80 28.02
CA LYS A 622 26.19 -29.91 29.46
C LYS A 622 25.27 -30.94 30.13
N ALA A 623 23.97 -30.86 29.89
CA ALA A 623 23.01 -31.82 30.46
C ALA A 623 23.29 -33.26 30.00
N GLU A 624 23.61 -33.46 28.72
CA GLU A 624 24.03 -34.78 28.20
C GLU A 624 25.31 -35.29 28.89
N TYR A 625 26.30 -34.41 29.08
CA TYR A 625 27.59 -34.75 29.69
C TYR A 625 27.48 -35.07 31.19
N GLU A 626 26.68 -34.29 31.93
CA GLU A 626 26.46 -34.46 33.37
C GLU A 626 25.61 -35.71 33.68
N ALA A 627 24.79 -36.18 32.74
CA ALA A 627 24.03 -37.42 32.89
C ALA A 627 24.90 -38.68 32.85
N LEU A 628 26.10 -38.60 32.26
CA LEU A 628 27.05 -39.72 32.16
C LEU A 628 27.72 -39.98 33.51
N GLN A 629 27.71 -41.24 33.93
CA GLN A 629 28.15 -41.66 35.26
C GLN A 629 29.65 -41.97 35.34
N THR A 630 30.24 -42.49 34.26
CA THR A 630 31.66 -42.88 34.23
C THR A 630 32.51 -41.88 33.45
N GLU A 631 33.81 -41.82 33.78
CA GLU A 631 34.78 -40.98 33.06
C GLU A 631 35.06 -41.50 31.64
N GLU A 632 35.03 -42.82 31.45
CA GLU A 632 35.17 -43.48 30.14
C GLU A 632 34.03 -43.09 29.19
N ASP A 633 32.77 -43.10 29.67
CA ASP A 633 31.62 -42.68 28.88
C ASP A 633 31.68 -41.19 28.51
N ARG A 634 32.15 -40.35 29.45
CA ARG A 634 32.35 -38.90 29.21
C ARG A 634 33.40 -38.64 28.14
N ASN A 635 34.53 -39.36 28.18
CA ASN A 635 35.59 -39.25 27.17
C ASN A 635 35.10 -39.73 25.80
N ALA A 636 34.42 -40.88 25.73
CA ALA A 636 33.82 -41.38 24.49
C ALA A 636 32.77 -40.42 23.92
N TRP A 637 31.96 -39.80 24.78
CA TRP A 637 30.99 -38.77 24.37
C TRP A 637 31.68 -37.52 23.81
N ILE A 638 32.76 -37.04 24.45
CA ILE A 638 33.55 -35.89 23.98
C ILE A 638 34.13 -36.17 22.60
N ASP A 639 34.73 -37.35 22.39
CA ASP A 639 35.31 -37.72 21.11
C ASP A 639 34.26 -37.79 19.99
N ARG A 640 33.07 -38.30 20.30
CA ARG A 640 31.93 -38.26 19.37
C ARG A 640 31.51 -36.82 19.05
N LYS A 641 31.34 -35.95 20.05
CA LYS A 641 30.97 -34.53 19.83
C LYS A 641 32.02 -33.75 19.06
N ARG A 642 33.31 -34.05 19.27
CA ARG A 642 34.41 -33.49 18.47
C ARG A 642 34.27 -33.87 16.99
N LYS A 643 33.98 -35.14 16.68
CA LYS A 643 33.74 -35.61 15.32
C LYS A 643 32.49 -34.96 14.70
N GLU A 644 31.39 -34.91 15.44
CA GLU A 644 30.15 -34.21 15.00
C GLU A 644 30.44 -32.75 14.65
N ARG A 645 31.20 -32.03 15.49
CA ARG A 645 31.60 -30.66 15.23
C ARG A 645 32.43 -30.52 13.95
N GLN A 646 33.41 -31.40 13.73
CA GLN A 646 34.23 -31.36 12.51
C GLN A 646 33.36 -31.49 11.24
N VAL A 647 32.36 -32.36 11.27
CA VAL A 647 31.39 -32.51 10.17
C VAL A 647 30.56 -31.24 9.99
N ILE A 648 30.12 -30.61 11.08
CA ILE A 648 29.37 -29.34 11.03
C ILE A 648 30.21 -28.22 10.43
N ASP A 649 31.46 -28.07 10.89
CA ASP A 649 32.40 -27.03 10.46
C ASP A 649 32.74 -27.19 8.96
N GLU A 650 32.98 -28.42 8.49
CA GLU A 650 33.24 -28.69 7.07
C GLU A 650 32.01 -28.42 6.19
N HIS A 651 30.83 -28.86 6.63
CA HIS A 651 29.58 -28.55 5.93
C HIS A 651 29.33 -27.03 5.87
N ALA A 652 29.57 -26.31 6.97
CA ALA A 652 29.43 -24.86 7.03
C ALA A 652 30.38 -24.14 6.07
N ARG A 653 31.62 -24.62 5.95
CA ARG A 653 32.60 -24.12 4.98
C ARG A 653 32.10 -24.28 3.55
N LEU A 654 31.62 -25.47 3.18
CA LEU A 654 31.05 -25.75 1.86
C LEU A 654 29.85 -24.85 1.55
N CYS A 655 28.89 -24.74 2.48
CA CYS A 655 27.74 -23.86 2.33
C CYS A 655 28.13 -22.39 2.21
N GLY A 656 29.11 -21.93 3.00
CA GLY A 656 29.63 -20.57 2.92
C GLY A 656 30.23 -20.25 1.56
N HIS A 657 31.06 -21.15 1.00
CA HIS A 657 31.63 -20.98 -0.33
C HIS A 657 30.55 -20.93 -1.41
N TRP A 658 29.64 -21.90 -1.42
CA TRP A 658 28.54 -21.96 -2.39
C TRP A 658 27.65 -20.72 -2.30
N HIS A 659 27.27 -20.30 -1.09
CA HIS A 659 26.41 -19.15 -0.88
C HIS A 659 27.06 -17.84 -1.37
N ASN A 660 28.34 -17.65 -1.07
CA ASN A 660 29.09 -16.47 -1.53
C ASN A 660 29.26 -16.44 -3.05
N ALA A 661 29.51 -17.60 -3.69
CA ALA A 661 29.56 -17.71 -5.15
C ALA A 661 28.20 -17.30 -5.77
N ARG A 662 27.09 -17.87 -5.28
CA ARG A 662 25.74 -17.53 -5.72
C ARG A 662 25.40 -16.05 -5.53
N LEU A 663 25.81 -15.44 -4.42
CA LEU A 663 25.61 -14.00 -4.18
C LEU A 663 26.39 -13.14 -5.17
N LYS A 664 27.62 -13.54 -5.50
CA LYS A 664 28.47 -12.87 -6.49
C LYS A 664 27.86 -12.96 -7.90
N ASP A 665 27.40 -14.13 -8.31
CA ASP A 665 26.76 -14.34 -9.61
C ASP A 665 25.48 -13.51 -9.73
N ARG A 666 24.65 -13.52 -8.68
CA ARG A 666 23.45 -12.68 -8.64
C ARG A 666 23.80 -11.19 -8.70
N ALA A 667 24.85 -10.75 -8.02
CA ALA A 667 25.29 -9.36 -8.09
C ALA A 667 25.77 -9.00 -9.51
N GLY A 668 26.44 -9.91 -10.20
CA GLY A 668 26.81 -9.78 -11.62
C GLY A 668 25.59 -9.59 -12.52
N VAL A 669 24.61 -10.50 -12.44
CA VAL A 669 23.35 -10.41 -13.21
C VAL A 669 22.61 -9.10 -12.94
N LEU A 670 22.56 -8.65 -11.67
CA LEU A 670 21.93 -7.38 -11.32
C LEU A 670 22.70 -6.17 -11.87
N SER A 671 24.03 -6.26 -11.91
CA SER A 671 24.88 -5.24 -12.53
C SER A 671 24.64 -5.16 -14.03
N ASP A 672 24.52 -6.30 -14.71
CA ASP A 672 24.21 -6.36 -16.14
C ASP A 672 22.83 -5.78 -16.45
N VAL A 673 21.80 -6.12 -15.66
CA VAL A 673 20.47 -5.54 -15.82
C VAL A 673 20.48 -4.02 -15.62
N ARG A 674 21.25 -3.51 -14.67
CA ARG A 674 21.41 -2.06 -14.44
C ARG A 674 22.12 -1.39 -15.62
N ARG A 675 23.17 -2.02 -16.14
CA ARG A 675 23.92 -1.54 -17.32
C ARG A 675 23.03 -1.49 -18.56
N GLU A 676 22.30 -2.57 -18.87
CA GLU A 676 21.34 -2.63 -19.97
C GLU A 676 20.24 -1.58 -19.82
N ARG A 677 19.71 -1.39 -18.61
CA ARG A 677 18.69 -0.38 -18.34
C ARG A 677 19.24 1.02 -18.58
N LYS A 678 20.45 1.33 -18.11
CA LYS A 678 21.10 2.62 -18.30
C LYS A 678 21.23 2.94 -19.79
N GLU A 679 21.73 1.98 -20.57
CA GLU A 679 21.87 2.16 -22.02
C GLU A 679 20.51 2.39 -22.70
N ALA A 680 19.49 1.63 -22.30
CA ALA A 680 18.13 1.84 -22.82
C ALA A 680 17.57 3.23 -22.48
N ILE A 681 17.90 3.78 -21.30
CA ILE A 681 17.53 5.15 -20.91
C ILE A 681 18.28 6.17 -21.78
N LEU A 682 19.59 5.99 -21.99
CA LEU A 682 20.41 6.88 -22.82
C LEU A 682 19.89 6.95 -24.27
N ASN A 683 19.58 5.80 -24.87
CA ASN A 683 18.98 5.74 -26.21
C ASN A 683 17.64 6.48 -26.27
N ARG A 684 16.80 6.37 -25.23
CA ARG A 684 15.52 7.08 -25.15
C ARG A 684 15.68 8.59 -24.90
N LEU A 685 16.71 9.00 -24.17
CA LEU A 685 17.07 10.41 -23.99
C LEU A 685 17.58 11.02 -25.30
N GLU A 686 18.25 10.24 -26.14
CA GLU A 686 18.70 10.66 -27.48
C GLU A 686 17.54 11.07 -28.37
N GLU A 687 16.47 10.26 -28.39
CA GLU A 687 15.23 10.55 -29.15
C GLU A 687 14.60 11.90 -28.79
N ILE A 688 14.86 12.41 -27.57
CA ILE A 688 14.35 13.68 -27.08
C ILE A 688 15.42 14.76 -26.89
N GLY A 689 16.65 14.55 -27.39
CA GLY A 689 17.71 15.55 -27.41
C GLY A 689 18.47 15.76 -26.10
N TRP A 690 18.40 14.82 -25.15
CA TRP A 690 19.00 14.94 -23.81
C TRP A 690 20.19 14.00 -23.54
N ARG A 691 20.59 13.15 -24.51
CA ARG A 691 21.71 12.19 -24.35
C ARG A 691 23.03 12.89 -24.04
N ASP A 692 23.36 13.94 -24.79
CA ASP A 692 24.62 14.69 -24.63
C ASP A 692 24.76 15.29 -23.22
N GLU A 693 23.68 15.83 -22.65
CA GLU A 693 23.72 16.37 -21.29
C GLU A 693 23.90 15.25 -20.24
N ALA A 694 23.27 14.09 -20.43
CA ALA A 694 23.48 12.94 -19.56
C ALA A 694 24.94 12.44 -19.61
N GLU A 695 25.54 12.37 -20.81
CA GLU A 695 26.94 11.97 -20.99
C GLU A 695 27.92 12.99 -20.38
N LYS A 696 27.63 14.29 -20.47
CA LYS A 696 28.40 15.34 -19.77
C LYS A 696 28.38 15.19 -18.25
N ILE A 697 27.28 14.70 -17.67
CA ILE A 697 27.19 14.41 -16.24
C ILE A 697 27.98 13.14 -15.89
N MET A 698 27.94 12.13 -16.75
CA MET A 698 28.65 10.85 -16.54
C MET A 698 30.17 10.96 -16.66
N PHE A 699 30.65 11.72 -17.64
CA PHE A 699 32.07 11.83 -18.00
C PHE A 699 32.67 13.21 -17.74
N GLY A 700 31.91 14.11 -17.11
CA GLY A 700 32.36 15.45 -16.77
C GLY A 700 33.44 15.47 -15.69
N PRO A 701 34.03 16.65 -15.40
CA PRO A 701 35.11 16.82 -14.41
C PRO A 701 34.68 16.58 -12.95
N SER A 702 33.44 16.13 -12.70
CA SER A 702 32.96 15.72 -11.39
C SER A 702 33.55 14.37 -10.99
N TYR A 703 33.94 14.21 -9.73
CA TYR A 703 34.42 12.94 -9.18
C TYR A 703 33.33 11.85 -9.11
N TYR A 704 32.05 12.19 -9.32
CA TYR A 704 30.92 11.28 -9.14
C TYR A 704 29.99 11.27 -10.35
N ASP A 705 29.73 10.05 -10.87
CA ASP A 705 28.73 9.79 -11.92
C ASP A 705 27.31 9.83 -11.33
N THR A 706 26.82 11.04 -11.12
CA THR A 706 25.50 11.29 -10.51
C THR A 706 24.34 10.81 -11.38
N PHE A 707 24.55 10.62 -12.69
CA PHE A 707 23.54 10.10 -13.60
C PHE A 707 23.38 8.58 -13.46
N SER A 708 24.48 7.81 -13.54
CA SER A 708 24.42 6.35 -13.34
C SER A 708 23.97 5.98 -11.93
N ASP A 709 24.28 6.82 -10.94
CA ASP A 709 23.86 6.63 -9.56
C ASP A 709 22.46 7.15 -9.23
N HIS A 710 21.80 7.84 -10.16
CA HIS A 710 20.46 8.37 -9.95
C HIS A 710 19.45 7.26 -9.66
N LYS A 711 18.55 7.49 -8.69
CA LYS A 711 17.56 6.51 -8.22
C LYS A 711 16.68 5.94 -9.34
N LEU A 712 16.38 6.71 -10.39
CA LEU A 712 15.55 6.26 -11.52
C LEU A 712 16.33 5.39 -12.54
N VAL A 713 17.64 5.60 -12.61
CA VAL A 713 18.57 4.92 -13.52
C VAL A 713 19.10 3.64 -12.87
N LYS A 714 19.57 3.69 -11.62
CA LYS A 714 20.17 2.57 -10.87
C LYS A 714 19.13 1.58 -10.32
N GLN A 715 18.37 0.96 -11.21
CA GLN A 715 17.29 0.03 -10.86
C GLN A 715 17.60 -1.39 -11.33
N SER A 716 17.29 -2.38 -10.49
CA SER A 716 17.48 -3.82 -10.79
C SER A 716 16.36 -4.41 -11.67
N LYS A 717 15.84 -3.64 -12.62
CA LYS A 717 14.74 -4.04 -13.52
C LYS A 717 14.96 -3.46 -14.92
N LYS A 718 14.65 -4.22 -15.96
CA LYS A 718 14.74 -3.75 -17.36
C LYS A 718 13.81 -2.54 -17.58
N LEU A 719 14.18 -1.66 -18.50
CA LEU A 719 13.32 -0.55 -18.93
C LEU A 719 12.18 -1.10 -19.79
N THR A 720 10.95 -0.73 -19.47
CA THR A 720 9.75 -1.04 -20.25
C THR A 720 9.17 0.26 -20.79
N GLU A 721 8.31 0.20 -21.81
CA GLU A 721 7.65 1.40 -22.36
C GLU A 721 6.90 2.20 -21.29
N HIS A 722 6.10 1.52 -20.47
CA HIS A 722 5.41 2.16 -19.35
C HIS A 722 6.41 2.71 -18.31
N GLY A 723 7.49 1.97 -18.05
CA GLY A 723 8.55 2.40 -17.14
C GLY A 723 9.33 3.61 -17.64
N TRP A 724 9.46 3.80 -18.95
CA TRP A 724 10.03 5.00 -19.56
C TRP A 724 9.08 6.20 -19.42
N ARG A 725 7.81 6.03 -19.79
CA ARG A 725 6.78 7.09 -19.66
C ARG A 725 6.68 7.63 -18.24
N SER A 726 6.80 6.76 -17.24
CA SER A 726 6.71 7.13 -15.82
C SER A 726 7.92 7.89 -15.27
N ILE A 727 9.11 7.76 -15.87
CA ILE A 727 10.35 8.39 -15.34
C ILE A 727 10.85 9.54 -16.20
N LYS A 728 10.31 9.70 -17.42
CA LYS A 728 10.80 10.64 -18.43
C LYS A 728 10.85 12.06 -17.88
N ASP A 729 9.74 12.55 -17.33
CA ASP A 729 9.63 13.97 -16.96
C ASP A 729 10.53 14.32 -15.76
N GLU A 730 10.57 13.47 -14.72
CA GLU A 730 11.47 13.66 -13.56
C GLU A 730 12.95 13.56 -13.97
N LEU A 731 13.28 12.71 -14.96
CA LEU A 731 14.65 12.60 -15.46
C LEU A 731 15.05 13.82 -16.30
N VAL A 732 14.13 14.36 -17.10
CA VAL A 732 14.35 15.60 -17.88
C VAL A 732 14.49 16.80 -16.94
N GLU A 733 13.69 16.89 -15.89
CA GLU A 733 13.81 17.92 -14.85
C GLU A 733 15.20 17.86 -14.19
N PHE A 734 15.63 16.67 -13.75
CA PHE A 734 16.98 16.47 -13.20
C PHE A 734 18.09 16.91 -14.16
N LEU A 735 17.99 16.54 -15.45
CA LEU A 735 19.00 16.94 -16.46
C LEU A 735 18.96 18.44 -16.74
N SER A 736 17.77 19.06 -16.72
CA SER A 736 17.60 20.50 -16.90
C SER A 736 18.26 21.29 -15.76
N ASP A 737 18.06 20.87 -14.52
CA ASP A 737 18.68 21.51 -13.35
C ASP A 737 20.21 21.41 -13.41
N ARG A 738 20.74 20.22 -13.71
CA ARG A 738 22.19 20.01 -13.88
C ARG A 738 22.77 20.83 -15.03
N LYS A 739 22.03 20.96 -16.14
CA LYS A 739 22.40 21.81 -17.26
C LYS A 739 22.47 23.28 -16.86
N ALA A 740 21.48 23.77 -16.12
CA ALA A 740 21.46 25.16 -15.64
C ALA A 740 22.64 25.46 -14.70
N GLU A 741 22.95 24.55 -13.77
CA GLU A 741 24.12 24.66 -12.89
C GLU A 741 25.43 24.69 -13.68
N ARG A 742 25.58 23.81 -14.69
CA ARG A 742 26.76 23.76 -15.55
C ARG A 742 26.93 25.05 -16.35
N VAL A 743 25.87 25.53 -17.01
CA VAL A 743 25.89 26.78 -17.79
C VAL A 743 26.20 27.97 -16.89
N ALA A 744 25.65 28.02 -15.68
CA ALA A 744 25.98 29.06 -14.71
C ALA A 744 27.46 29.00 -14.28
N ALA A 745 28.02 27.81 -14.08
CA ALA A 745 29.44 27.63 -13.78
C ALA A 745 30.34 28.04 -14.95
N GLU A 746 29.96 27.73 -16.19
CA GLU A 746 30.65 28.17 -17.41
C GLU A 746 30.64 29.70 -17.53
N ARG A 747 29.48 30.32 -17.36
CA ARG A 747 29.35 31.79 -17.35
C ARG A 747 30.20 32.43 -16.26
N ASN A 748 30.19 31.88 -15.04
CA ASN A 748 31.02 32.39 -13.94
C ASN A 748 32.52 32.27 -14.22
N ARG A 749 32.96 31.22 -14.92
CA ARG A 749 34.37 31.09 -15.35
C ARG A 749 34.75 32.17 -16.35
N ILE A 750 33.90 32.45 -17.34
CA ILE A 750 34.13 33.50 -18.33
C ILE A 750 34.19 34.86 -17.65
N LEU A 751 33.23 35.17 -16.77
CA LEU A 751 33.23 36.43 -16.00
C LEU A 751 34.48 36.57 -15.14
N SER A 752 34.90 35.50 -14.46
CA SER A 752 36.12 35.50 -13.65
C SER A 752 37.38 35.72 -14.50
N ALA A 753 37.45 35.12 -15.69
CA ALA A 753 38.54 35.33 -16.62
C ALA A 753 38.58 36.78 -17.15
N ARG A 754 37.42 37.34 -17.50
CA ARG A 754 37.30 38.75 -17.91
C ARG A 754 37.76 39.70 -16.81
N LEU A 755 37.29 39.49 -15.56
CA LEU A 755 37.69 40.25 -14.38
C LEU A 755 39.21 40.19 -14.13
N ALA A 756 39.82 39.03 -14.31
CA ALA A 756 41.27 38.87 -14.19
C ALA A 756 42.02 39.61 -15.32
N SER A 757 41.51 39.59 -16.55
CA SER A 757 42.11 40.30 -17.69
C SER A 757 42.08 41.82 -17.51
N ILE A 758 40.94 42.38 -17.07
CA ILE A 758 40.84 43.83 -16.79
C ILE A 758 41.69 44.22 -15.57
N GLU A 759 41.78 43.37 -14.55
CA GLU A 759 42.66 43.63 -13.38
C GLU A 759 44.12 43.75 -13.81
N LYS A 760 44.60 42.86 -14.67
CA LYS A 760 45.96 42.93 -15.21
C LYS A 760 46.18 44.20 -16.04
N ALA A 761 45.28 44.47 -16.99
CA ALA A 761 45.36 45.66 -17.84
C ALA A 761 45.34 46.96 -17.03
N PHE A 762 44.47 47.05 -16.03
CA PHE A 762 44.39 48.20 -15.13
C PHE A 762 45.64 48.38 -14.28
N ASN A 763 46.18 47.28 -13.73
CA ASN A 763 47.40 47.33 -12.94
C ASN A 763 48.62 47.78 -13.78
N ASN A 764 48.70 47.38 -15.05
CA ASN A 764 49.73 47.87 -15.98
C ASN A 764 49.62 49.39 -16.15
N ILE A 765 48.45 49.92 -16.52
CA ILE A 765 48.24 51.37 -16.71
C ILE A 765 48.52 52.15 -15.42
N ARG A 766 48.03 51.64 -14.27
CA ARG A 766 48.25 52.27 -12.97
C ARG A 766 49.73 52.33 -12.60
N SER A 767 50.52 51.32 -12.97
CA SER A 767 51.97 51.30 -12.69
C SER A 767 52.75 52.35 -13.48
N GLU A 768 52.21 52.78 -14.63
CA GLU A 768 52.78 53.81 -15.50
C GLU A 768 52.23 55.22 -15.23
N SER A 769 51.22 55.35 -14.36
CA SER A 769 50.52 56.59 -14.07
C SER A 769 51.16 57.39 -12.93
N ASP A 770 51.03 58.72 -12.98
CA ASP A 770 51.46 59.61 -11.89
C ASP A 770 50.44 59.60 -10.73
N LEU A 771 50.76 58.88 -9.67
CA LEU A 771 49.89 58.67 -8.51
C LEU A 771 49.94 59.81 -7.46
N ARG A 772 50.51 60.97 -7.81
CA ARG A 772 50.49 62.16 -6.93
C ARG A 772 49.09 62.74 -6.78
N GLU A 773 48.20 62.49 -7.74
CA GLU A 773 46.78 62.84 -7.67
C GLU A 773 45.91 61.60 -7.39
N PRO A 774 44.70 61.76 -6.80
CA PRO A 774 43.79 60.64 -6.57
C PRO A 774 43.49 59.89 -7.87
N PHE A 775 43.72 58.58 -7.84
CA PHE A 775 43.50 57.65 -8.95
C PHE A 775 42.42 56.62 -8.58
N PRO A 776 41.50 56.26 -9.48
CA PRO A 776 40.45 55.27 -9.22
C PRO A 776 41.00 53.93 -8.73
N SER A 777 40.23 53.21 -7.93
CA SER A 777 40.54 51.82 -7.60
C SER A 777 39.98 50.87 -8.66
N LEU A 778 40.46 49.63 -8.69
CA LEU A 778 39.88 48.60 -9.55
C LEU A 778 38.38 48.39 -9.27
N GLY A 779 37.95 48.56 -8.02
CA GLY A 779 36.53 48.51 -7.65
C GLY A 779 35.72 49.63 -8.29
N ASP A 780 36.29 50.84 -8.44
CA ASP A 780 35.64 51.95 -9.13
C ASP A 780 35.49 51.66 -10.63
N ILE A 781 36.47 50.97 -11.24
CA ILE A 781 36.40 50.53 -12.63
C ILE A 781 35.34 49.46 -12.83
N PHE A 782 35.16 48.53 -11.89
CA PHE A 782 34.15 47.47 -12.01
C PHE A 782 32.71 47.94 -11.91
N VAL A 783 32.46 49.07 -11.25
CA VAL A 783 31.12 49.66 -11.12
C VAL A 783 30.86 50.76 -12.14
N ASP A 784 31.86 51.09 -12.98
CA ASP A 784 31.66 51.99 -14.09
C ASP A 784 30.75 51.35 -15.14
N LYS A 785 29.80 52.12 -15.67
CA LYS A 785 28.75 51.60 -16.56
C LYS A 785 29.30 50.99 -17.84
N ILE A 786 30.42 51.50 -18.36
CA ILE A 786 31.03 51.01 -19.59
C ILE A 786 31.66 49.64 -19.33
N PHE A 787 32.45 49.53 -18.27
CA PHE A 787 33.15 48.28 -17.94
C PHE A 787 32.22 47.21 -17.37
N GLU A 788 31.19 47.59 -16.61
CA GLU A 788 30.14 46.67 -16.18
C GLU A 788 29.42 46.04 -17.38
N ALA A 789 29.05 46.85 -18.39
CA ALA A 789 28.43 46.38 -19.61
C ALA A 789 29.38 45.48 -20.42
N LEU A 790 30.65 45.88 -20.59
CA LEU A 790 31.64 45.05 -21.30
C LEU A 790 31.86 43.69 -20.63
N ILE A 791 31.83 43.63 -19.31
CA ILE A 791 32.04 42.37 -18.58
C ILE A 791 30.79 41.50 -18.63
N ARG A 792 29.61 42.07 -18.38
CA ARG A 792 28.36 41.32 -18.13
C ARG A 792 27.48 41.11 -19.35
N ASP A 793 27.48 42.07 -20.28
CA ASP A 793 26.53 42.12 -21.39
C ASP A 793 27.16 41.64 -22.72
N THR A 794 28.48 41.58 -22.80
CA THR A 794 29.18 41.03 -23.97
C THR A 794 28.94 39.51 -24.08
N PRO A 795 28.54 38.99 -25.26
CA PRO A 795 28.31 37.56 -25.48
C PRO A 795 29.46 36.66 -25.03
N GLU A 796 29.13 35.46 -24.54
CA GLU A 796 30.09 34.52 -23.94
C GLU A 796 31.14 33.99 -24.92
N ASN A 797 30.87 34.03 -26.22
CA ASN A 797 31.75 33.58 -27.29
C ASN A 797 32.78 34.65 -27.72
N GLU A 798 32.70 35.87 -27.20
CA GLU A 798 33.68 36.93 -27.46
C GLU A 798 34.81 36.87 -26.45
N ASP A 799 36.03 36.67 -26.96
CA ASP A 799 37.25 36.62 -26.17
C ASP A 799 37.72 38.05 -25.84
N LEU A 800 37.43 38.48 -24.62
CA LEU A 800 37.89 39.76 -24.09
C LEU A 800 39.18 39.53 -23.31
N ASN A 801 40.29 39.53 -24.03
CA ASN A 801 41.61 39.32 -23.49
C ASN A 801 42.19 40.59 -22.82
N GLU A 802 43.39 40.48 -22.27
CA GLU A 802 44.07 41.60 -21.59
C GLU A 802 44.29 42.81 -22.51
N GLU A 803 44.65 42.59 -23.78
CA GLU A 803 44.89 43.64 -24.77
C GLU A 803 43.60 44.41 -25.09
N PHE A 804 42.47 43.72 -25.24
CA PHE A 804 41.16 44.34 -25.43
C PHE A 804 40.83 45.30 -24.28
N PHE A 805 40.94 44.83 -23.04
CA PHE A 805 40.66 45.66 -21.87
C PHE A 805 41.66 46.80 -21.70
N TYR A 806 42.93 46.58 -22.05
CA TYR A 806 43.95 47.63 -22.03
C TYR A 806 43.61 48.78 -22.96
N LEU A 807 43.22 48.50 -24.21
CA LEU A 807 42.80 49.54 -25.18
C LEU A 807 41.55 50.28 -24.70
N LYS A 808 40.57 49.56 -24.16
CA LYS A 808 39.35 50.18 -23.63
C LYS A 808 39.60 51.04 -22.40
N LEU A 809 40.52 50.63 -21.53
CA LEU A 809 40.96 51.46 -20.40
C LEU A 809 41.67 52.72 -20.89
N LEU A 810 42.57 52.65 -21.87
CA LEU A 810 43.20 53.87 -22.41
C LEU A 810 42.19 54.85 -23.00
N GLU A 811 41.13 54.34 -23.65
CA GLU A 811 40.07 55.15 -24.25
C GLU A 811 39.19 55.87 -23.20
N HIS A 812 38.76 55.15 -22.17
CA HIS A 812 37.71 55.63 -21.26
C HIS A 812 38.23 56.10 -19.88
N LEU A 813 39.37 55.59 -19.42
CA LEU A 813 39.90 55.89 -18.09
C LEU A 813 40.18 57.38 -17.86
N PRO A 814 40.68 58.18 -18.83
CA PRO A 814 40.85 59.62 -18.61
C PRO A 814 39.53 60.33 -18.27
N GLY A 815 38.46 60.05 -19.01
CA GLY A 815 37.13 60.61 -18.74
C GLY A 815 36.55 60.15 -17.40
N ILE A 816 36.74 58.87 -17.06
CA ILE A 816 36.34 58.34 -15.76
C ILE A 816 37.09 59.07 -14.63
N ILE A 817 38.40 59.31 -14.80
CA ILE A 817 39.20 60.05 -13.82
C ILE A 817 38.70 61.49 -13.68
N ASP A 818 38.41 62.18 -14.78
CA ASP A 818 37.95 63.57 -14.75
C ASP A 818 36.59 63.74 -14.05
N GLU A 819 35.68 62.78 -14.20
CA GLU A 819 34.39 62.77 -13.50
C GLU A 819 34.51 62.30 -12.04
N TRP A 820 35.33 61.28 -11.78
CA TRP A 820 35.49 60.67 -10.46
C TRP A 820 36.32 61.53 -9.50
N ARG A 821 37.38 62.19 -10.00
CA ARG A 821 38.37 62.90 -9.17
C ARG A 821 37.76 64.05 -8.36
N PRO A 822 36.92 64.96 -8.90
CA PRO A 822 36.32 66.04 -8.13
C PRO A 822 35.44 65.53 -6.99
N ALA A 823 34.59 64.53 -7.29
CA ALA A 823 33.71 63.90 -6.31
C ALA A 823 34.53 63.22 -5.19
N LYS A 824 35.63 62.55 -5.56
CA LYS A 824 36.49 61.88 -4.58
C LYS A 824 37.29 62.85 -3.73
N ILE A 825 37.81 63.93 -4.32
CA ILE A 825 38.50 65.00 -3.58
C ILE A 825 37.53 65.61 -2.58
N GLN A 826 36.28 65.89 -2.97
CA GLN A 826 35.27 66.41 -2.06
C GLN A 826 34.99 65.43 -0.91
N GLU A 827 34.84 64.13 -1.19
CA GLU A 827 34.67 63.10 -0.14
C GLU A 827 35.87 63.06 0.83
N LEU A 828 37.09 63.13 0.31
CA LEU A 828 38.32 63.12 1.10
C LEU A 828 38.46 64.39 1.95
N VAL A 829 38.10 65.55 1.40
CA VAL A 829 38.06 66.83 2.12
C VAL A 829 37.02 66.78 3.24
N GLU A 830 35.82 66.28 2.98
CA GLU A 830 34.78 66.12 4.02
C GLU A 830 35.24 65.16 5.13
N ARG A 831 35.89 64.04 4.79
CA ARG A 831 36.48 63.12 5.76
C ARG A 831 37.60 63.78 6.55
N ARG A 832 38.46 64.57 5.90
CA ARG A 832 39.55 65.30 6.58
C ARG A 832 39.02 66.38 7.50
N LEU A 833 37.99 67.13 7.08
CA LEU A 833 37.29 68.12 7.91
C LEU A 833 36.62 67.46 9.12
N LYS A 834 35.96 66.30 8.95
CA LYS A 834 35.43 65.50 10.06
C LYS A 834 36.52 65.04 11.03
N THR A 835 37.66 64.59 10.50
CA THR A 835 38.80 64.14 11.32
C THR A 835 39.46 65.30 12.07
N CYS A 836 39.62 66.46 11.42
CA CYS A 836 40.10 67.69 12.05
C CYS A 836 39.12 68.21 13.12
N ALA A 837 37.81 68.16 12.87
CA ALA A 837 36.79 68.51 13.86
C ALA A 837 36.82 67.59 15.10
N MET A 838 37.16 66.31 14.93
CA MET A 838 37.41 65.39 16.05
C MET A 838 38.70 65.74 16.82
N LEU A 839 39.77 66.15 16.13
CA LEU A 839 41.05 66.54 16.76
C LEU A 839 40.96 67.89 17.52
N ILE A 840 40.13 68.82 17.08
CA ILE A 840 39.91 70.14 17.72
C ILE A 840 39.16 70.01 19.07
N ARG A 841 38.43 68.90 19.31
CA ARG A 841 37.75 68.63 20.60
C ARG A 841 38.66 68.00 21.67
N SER A 842 39.97 67.87 21.41
CA SER A 842 40.94 67.37 22.37
C SER A 842 41.47 68.52 23.27
N PRO A 843 41.52 68.38 24.62
CA PRO A 843 41.82 69.46 25.57
C PRO A 843 43.29 69.90 25.62
N ASN A 844 44.07 69.63 24.57
CA ASN A 844 45.50 69.89 24.54
C ASN A 844 45.80 71.26 23.89
N VAL A 845 45.89 72.30 24.72
CA VAL A 845 46.07 73.73 24.34
C VAL A 845 47.29 73.97 23.44
N LYS A 846 48.28 73.07 23.41
CA LYS A 846 49.45 73.17 22.52
C LYS A 846 49.14 72.84 21.06
N LEU A 847 48.16 71.98 20.78
CA LEU A 847 47.79 71.60 19.40
C LEU A 847 46.90 72.67 18.73
N ALA A 848 46.01 73.30 19.50
CA ALA A 848 45.15 74.39 19.02
C ALA A 848 45.95 75.63 18.58
N LYS A 849 47.05 75.96 19.27
CA LYS A 849 47.95 77.06 18.88
C LYS A 849 48.77 76.77 17.63
N LEU A 850 49.07 75.50 17.34
CA LEU A 850 49.77 75.11 16.12
C LEU A 850 48.83 75.18 14.91
N ILE A 851 47.57 74.76 15.07
CA ILE A 851 46.53 74.81 14.02
C ILE A 851 46.14 76.26 13.69
N HIS A 852 46.08 77.16 14.68
CA HIS A 852 45.80 78.59 14.43
C HIS A 852 46.93 79.28 13.64
N LYS A 853 48.17 78.81 13.76
CA LYS A 853 49.33 79.33 13.01
C LYS A 853 49.39 78.81 11.57
N VAL A 854 48.82 77.63 11.31
CA VAL A 854 48.67 77.08 9.94
C VAL A 854 47.44 77.68 9.24
N GLY A 855 46.40 78.04 9.99
CA GLY A 855 45.18 78.69 9.46
C GLY A 855 45.34 80.14 8.99
N GLN A 856 46.50 80.78 9.20
CA GLN A 856 46.80 82.13 8.69
C GLN A 856 47.57 82.13 7.34
N VAL A 857 47.83 80.96 6.73
CA VAL A 857 48.57 80.84 5.46
C VAL A 857 47.69 80.32 4.30
N VAL A 858 46.36 80.40 4.41
CA VAL A 858 45.47 80.12 3.29
C VAL A 858 44.63 81.35 3.00
N ASP A 859 45.30 82.36 2.46
CA ASP A 859 44.65 83.43 1.71
C ASP A 859 44.68 83.01 0.23
N PHE A 860 43.51 82.95 -0.38
CA PHE A 860 43.35 82.61 -1.79
C PHE A 860 43.77 83.81 -2.63
N SER A 861 44.94 83.76 -3.25
CA SER A 861 45.26 84.59 -4.41
C SER A 861 45.68 83.72 -5.59
N CYS A 862 44.98 83.93 -6.71
CA CYS A 862 45.34 83.41 -8.02
C CYS A 862 46.79 83.77 -8.36
N ASP A 863 47.50 82.79 -8.93
CA ASP A 863 48.63 82.87 -9.87
C ASP A 863 49.76 81.92 -9.49
N GLY A 864 50.19 81.16 -10.49
CA GLY A 864 50.98 79.95 -10.34
C GLY A 864 52.37 80.15 -9.75
N HIS A 865 52.79 79.21 -8.92
CA HIS A 865 53.91 78.32 -9.20
C HIS A 865 54.09 77.34 -8.03
N PHE A 866 54.17 76.06 -8.38
CA PHE A 866 54.44 74.94 -7.48
C PHE A 866 55.92 74.83 -7.13
N SER A 867 56.20 74.46 -5.88
CA SER A 867 57.34 73.59 -5.53
C SER A 867 56.89 72.57 -4.51
#